data_AF-A0A5C6TFV7-F1
#
_entry.id   AF-A0A5C6TFV7-F1
#
_cell.length_a   1.000
_cell.length_b   1.000
_cell.length_c   1.000
_cell.angle_alpha   90.00
_cell.angle_beta   90.00
_cell.angle_gamma   90.00
#
_symmetry.space_group_name_H-M   'P 1'
#
loop_
_entity.id
_entity.type
_entity.pdbx_description
1 polymer ?
#
loop_
_entity_poly.entity_id
_entity_poly.type
_entity_poly.pdbx_seq_one_letter_code
_entity_poly.pdbx_strand_id
1 'polypeptide(L)'
;MPEQSRKPSDQEQDQSETGPPTNKRRRIGLACNACRSRKSRCDGQRPSCSSCLSLGFDCMYEPGDSATNVIVRKDYVSDLEQRVSSVEHNLQRLNDVLKGHLSPCNNTNTSPCQHGNINVGHSMPSPAPTAPAKASAPSGAGTGTGTGTCATSLEEPQDEEGIPNGMAMTFVEEKTSAFYGEASNINFTQLLLRAIAALHHSPGAPSALDRASVLGESVVASVSQSKGSLGGSATPLDSLPTALPSVEEMDTLLDLYFDTAGVVFPFIHEETMRSTYNECRLNGFTRARRTWLGTLNMVFAMASNFDRDYTTSSKKRFERSNAFYKRALGLCNELSKRVISLEIVHYLILVVLHCQGTSRSVQAWNNYGLVIRSAMALGLHTESTERSLDPVQKEYRRRTWVVIYCLDKVLSTAVGRPASIPDEQMTRRVPASGWSPPTSDATDLPGDFLAVSFRMYQVMSKSLAIQYGANLDHDADPDEMAHLKASGELRKQLRLWAANLPPHLQLCDVESDVLSQNTKANRLRVILTMRYHNLSILIHKPLLSATIRHLFRQDDTANESSSYLIQLAMAEAHECVRSAQLTIDIVHSVISVDSTSKNNLGVWYFTLYYVFTASLVICGRLLWAQHGDTVVDEASVSHMKFLLSKAEAIFLNLDHENSLVLSCLEYIRRLSRMCGIKGSSPTVFVSGRFVNTALEIAPDAASAIMHDNGSSSTGSADAMSFNLDNMDPFQLFASEMFDPAIFEHFHQSPVDGMSFVNGKFAFIPSRHSPDDEQKLIAPQDGLDLNRQSSTPHTMARLEDPTALTQLPLEETARVRYSPSELQDYFKTIKLAKRFLDLGNSVLKDAALARTKEHGLPLLQAITRYHTCNVPFENLVLHYDPHKIVTLDPAELYTKIVTRRRGGRCMENNIFLGTALRSLGYEVRNCGGRVSRAMSPYPEVRKNQSATYDGWNHMLLLVLLGDEWYGVDVGMGSMGPNLPFPLQDGFETLSIAPREIRIQKRSISETYATDPSHGTKMWCYDVCYNPAENEKIWTPVYCFTETEFLPQDYEVMSWFTSTNPRSFFTRYITCTKMIMDEDKEVIIGNLTLFKDTVRETIGSDRKVVKKFETEEERIEGLVGIFDVNLTEEEKNSLPQEKRLGQSKV
;
A
#
# COMPACT_ATOMS: atom_id res chain seq x y z
N MET A 1 35.71 65.48 7.73
CA MET A 1 36.57 65.79 6.57
C MET A 1 37.50 64.61 6.32
N PRO A 2 37.92 64.35 5.08
CA PRO A 2 37.24 64.66 3.82
C PRO A 2 37.34 63.42 2.85
N GLU A 3 37.11 63.40 1.53
CA GLU A 3 36.60 64.35 0.53
C GLU A 3 36.12 63.63 -0.76
N GLN A 4 35.76 64.43 -1.79
CA GLN A 4 35.82 64.10 -3.23
C GLN A 4 35.07 62.83 -3.72
N SER A 5 33.86 62.92 -4.30
CA SER A 5 33.57 63.40 -5.69
C SER A 5 33.01 62.23 -6.53
N ARG A 6 32.17 62.38 -7.58
CA ARG A 6 31.45 63.54 -8.16
C ARG A 6 30.23 63.03 -8.98
N LYS A 7 29.30 63.94 -9.36
CA LYS A 7 28.31 63.73 -10.44
C LYS A 7 29.01 63.57 -11.82
N PRO A 8 28.40 62.95 -12.85
CA PRO A 8 27.33 63.57 -13.70
C PRO A 8 26.01 62.74 -13.66
N SER A 9 24.78 63.21 -13.96
CA SER A 9 24.24 64.31 -14.81
C SER A 9 23.98 63.88 -16.28
N ASP A 10 23.00 64.41 -17.05
CA ASP A 10 22.19 65.64 -16.94
C ASP A 10 20.79 65.56 -17.61
N GLN A 11 19.87 66.44 -17.16
CA GLN A 11 18.90 67.29 -17.92
C GLN A 11 17.94 66.72 -19.01
N GLU A 12 16.81 67.35 -19.38
CA GLU A 12 15.92 68.38 -18.78
C GLU A 12 14.58 68.37 -19.54
N GLN A 13 13.46 68.70 -18.89
CA GLN A 13 12.72 69.96 -19.14
C GLN A 13 11.46 70.04 -18.26
N ASP A 14 11.19 71.25 -17.78
CA ASP A 14 10.01 71.61 -16.98
C ASP A 14 9.07 72.48 -17.83
N GLN A 15 7.76 72.23 -17.73
CA GLN A 15 6.76 73.25 -18.01
C GLN A 15 5.41 72.92 -17.39
N SER A 16 4.90 73.89 -16.64
CA SER A 16 3.57 73.91 -16.03
C SER A 16 2.46 74.17 -17.04
N GLU A 17 1.25 73.68 -16.76
CA GLU A 17 0.11 74.60 -16.82
C GLU A 17 -1.05 74.25 -15.86
N THR A 18 -1.86 75.27 -15.62
CA THR A 18 -2.96 75.43 -14.67
C THR A 18 -3.97 74.28 -14.58
N GLY A 19 -4.33 73.87 -13.36
CA GLY A 19 -5.46 72.96 -13.10
C GLY A 19 -6.69 73.65 -12.50
N PRO A 20 -7.91 73.21 -12.88
CA PRO A 20 -9.14 73.42 -12.10
C PRO A 20 -9.89 72.10 -11.81
N PRO A 21 -10.94 72.11 -10.97
CA PRO A 21 -10.96 72.50 -9.56
C PRO A 21 -10.95 71.26 -8.63
N THR A 22 -10.77 71.46 -7.32
CA THR A 22 -10.68 70.36 -6.36
C THR A 22 -11.98 69.57 -6.19
N ASN A 23 -12.02 68.35 -6.71
CA ASN A 23 -13.11 67.41 -6.47
C ASN A 23 -13.16 67.01 -4.98
N LYS A 24 -14.31 67.17 -4.31
CA LYS A 24 -14.46 66.89 -2.87
C LYS A 24 -14.21 65.41 -2.60
N ARG A 25 -13.20 65.09 -1.77
CA ARG A 25 -12.80 63.70 -1.46
C ARG A 25 -13.98 62.87 -0.97
N ARG A 26 -14.27 61.77 -1.69
CA ARG A 26 -15.17 60.71 -1.20
C ARG A 26 -14.63 60.15 0.12
N ARG A 27 -15.47 60.16 1.17
CA ARG A 27 -15.16 59.52 2.45
C ARG A 27 -15.29 58.00 2.27
N ILE A 28 -14.17 57.27 2.35
CA ILE A 28 -14.18 55.81 2.28
C ILE A 28 -14.63 55.23 3.63
N GLY A 29 -15.43 54.17 3.60
CA GLY A 29 -15.95 53.52 4.82
C GLY A 29 -14.93 52.65 5.56
N LEU A 30 -13.92 52.14 4.84
CA LEU A 30 -12.89 51.25 5.37
C LEU A 30 -11.53 51.60 4.74
N ALA A 31 -10.48 51.66 5.56
CA ALA A 31 -9.09 51.80 5.12
C ALA A 31 -8.37 50.45 5.27
N CYS A 32 -7.42 50.14 4.37
CA CYS A 32 -6.60 48.93 4.45
C CYS A 32 -5.75 48.90 5.73
N ASN A 33 -5.40 47.70 6.18
CA ASN A 33 -4.70 47.46 7.45
C ASN A 33 -3.37 48.21 7.51
N ALA A 34 -2.58 48.17 6.43
CA ALA A 34 -1.30 48.88 6.36
C ALA A 34 -1.43 50.41 6.40
N CYS A 35 -2.54 51.02 5.95
CA CYS A 35 -2.78 52.44 6.19
C CYS A 35 -3.37 52.73 7.57
N ARG A 36 -4.20 51.81 8.10
CA ARG A 36 -4.84 51.92 9.42
C ARG A 36 -3.80 51.89 10.54
N SER A 37 -2.85 50.96 10.49
CA SER A 37 -1.73 50.85 11.44
C SER A 37 -0.79 52.05 11.39
N ARG A 38 -0.40 52.49 10.19
CA ARG A 38 0.44 53.69 9.95
C ARG A 38 -0.32 55.02 10.14
N LYS A 39 -1.63 54.98 10.45
CA LYS A 39 -2.54 56.14 10.54
C LYS A 39 -2.50 57.06 9.30
N SER A 40 -2.11 56.52 8.15
CA SER A 40 -1.94 57.24 6.88
C SER A 40 -3.23 57.30 6.08
N ARG A 41 -3.37 58.31 5.20
CA ARG A 41 -4.56 58.48 4.36
C ARG A 41 -4.65 57.39 3.27
N CYS A 42 -5.52 56.40 3.47
CA CYS A 42 -5.97 55.48 2.43
C CYS A 42 -6.94 56.18 1.47
N ASP A 43 -6.94 55.80 0.20
CA ASP A 43 -7.87 56.28 -0.84
C ASP A 43 -8.93 55.24 -1.24
N GLY A 44 -8.81 54.00 -0.75
CA GLY A 44 -9.80 52.93 -0.93
C GLY A 44 -9.70 52.16 -2.24
N GLN A 45 -8.65 52.38 -3.04
CA GLN A 45 -8.44 51.62 -4.28
C GLN A 45 -8.09 50.14 -3.99
N ARG A 46 -8.47 49.26 -4.93
CA ARG A 46 -8.21 47.81 -4.94
C ARG A 46 -7.64 47.43 -6.32
N PRO A 47 -6.74 46.43 -6.42
CA PRO A 47 -6.28 45.53 -5.36
C PRO A 47 -5.36 46.19 -4.31
N SER A 48 -4.79 47.35 -4.60
CA SER A 48 -3.98 48.12 -3.63
C SER A 48 -4.33 49.61 -3.65
N CYS A 49 -4.25 50.25 -2.49
CA CYS A 49 -4.45 51.68 -2.31
C CYS A 49 -3.18 52.45 -2.74
N SER A 50 -3.31 53.68 -3.25
CA SER A 50 -2.15 54.42 -3.78
C SER A 50 -1.07 54.71 -2.73
N SER A 51 -1.42 54.75 -1.44
CA SER A 51 -0.47 54.95 -0.33
C SER A 51 0.23 53.67 0.15
N CYS A 52 -0.24 52.49 -0.26
CA CYS A 52 0.46 51.23 -0.02
C CYS A 52 1.34 50.90 -1.23
N LEU A 53 0.79 51.02 -2.44
CA LEU A 53 1.50 50.78 -3.70
C LEU A 53 2.76 51.66 -3.85
N SER A 54 2.64 52.97 -3.61
CA SER A 54 3.78 53.91 -3.72
C SER A 54 4.85 53.75 -2.62
N LEU A 55 4.55 53.01 -1.55
CA LEU A 55 5.45 52.78 -0.42
C LEU A 55 5.87 51.30 -0.29
N GLY A 56 5.51 50.43 -1.22
CA GLY A 56 5.89 49.01 -1.23
C GLY A 56 5.27 48.16 -0.10
N PHE A 57 4.15 48.59 0.50
CA PHE A 57 3.49 47.84 1.57
C PHE A 57 2.36 46.97 1.01
N ASP A 58 2.22 45.76 1.55
CA ASP A 58 1.05 44.92 1.34
C ASP A 58 -0.24 45.62 1.81
N CYS A 59 -1.33 45.43 1.08
CA CYS A 59 -2.52 46.30 1.12
C CYS A 59 -3.82 45.55 1.44
N MET A 60 -3.77 44.61 2.38
CA MET A 60 -4.95 43.85 2.79
C MET A 60 -6.05 44.72 3.43
N TYR A 61 -7.30 44.36 3.16
CA TYR A 61 -8.52 44.98 3.71
C TYR A 61 -9.37 43.89 4.40
N GLU A 62 -9.16 43.68 5.69
CA GLU A 62 -10.00 42.77 6.48
C GLU A 62 -11.37 43.43 6.78
N PRO A 63 -12.49 42.67 6.69
CA PRO A 63 -13.73 43.06 7.34
C PRO A 63 -13.53 43.00 8.87
N GLY A 64 -13.90 44.06 9.58
CA GLY A 64 -13.99 44.02 11.05
C GLY A 64 -15.34 43.47 11.52
N ASP A 65 -15.39 42.96 12.74
CA ASP A 65 -16.45 42.12 13.35
C ASP A 65 -17.80 42.83 13.61
N SER A 66 -18.16 43.84 12.83
CA SER A 66 -19.40 44.63 12.98
C SER A 66 -19.87 45.26 11.67
N ALA A 67 -19.61 44.61 10.53
CA ALA A 67 -19.83 45.16 9.18
C ALA A 67 -20.79 44.35 8.31
N THR A 68 -22.02 44.11 8.76
CA THR A 68 -23.13 43.79 7.85
C THR A 68 -23.37 44.96 6.88
N ASN A 69 -23.80 44.67 5.66
CA ASN A 69 -23.98 45.60 4.52
C ASN A 69 -22.68 46.05 3.80
N VAL A 70 -21.92 45.09 3.25
CA VAL A 70 -21.01 45.39 2.14
C VAL A 70 -21.82 45.67 0.87
N ILE A 71 -22.03 46.94 0.54
CA ILE A 71 -22.69 47.34 -0.72
C ILE A 71 -21.73 47.10 -1.89
N VAL A 72 -21.85 45.93 -2.53
CA VAL A 72 -21.18 45.62 -3.79
C VAL A 72 -21.73 46.54 -4.89
N ARG A 73 -20.87 47.09 -5.76
CA ARG A 73 -21.32 47.92 -6.87
C ARG A 73 -21.95 47.06 -7.96
N LYS A 74 -23.09 47.51 -8.49
CA LYS A 74 -23.82 46.84 -9.58
C LYS A 74 -22.91 46.52 -10.77
N ASP A 75 -21.99 47.42 -11.09
CA ASP A 75 -20.99 47.29 -12.16
C ASP A 75 -20.14 46.01 -12.04
N TYR A 76 -19.75 45.61 -10.82
CA TYR A 76 -18.95 44.40 -10.58
C TYR A 76 -19.78 43.11 -10.65
N VAL A 77 -21.05 43.19 -10.26
CA VAL A 77 -22.00 42.07 -10.44
C VAL A 77 -22.28 41.88 -11.93
N SER A 78 -22.50 42.97 -12.68
CA SER A 78 -22.72 42.95 -14.13
C SER A 78 -21.52 42.41 -14.91
N ASP A 79 -20.28 42.70 -14.49
CA ASP A 79 -19.06 42.13 -15.10
C ASP A 79 -18.92 40.63 -14.81
N LEU A 80 -19.29 40.17 -13.62
CA LEU A 80 -19.36 38.75 -13.28
C LEU A 80 -20.46 38.03 -14.06
N GLU A 81 -21.67 38.59 -14.15
CA GLU A 81 -22.79 38.07 -14.95
C GLU A 81 -22.41 37.96 -16.44
N GLN A 82 -21.76 38.99 -16.99
CA GLN A 82 -21.28 39.00 -18.37
C GLN A 82 -20.18 37.95 -18.62
N ARG A 83 -19.28 37.75 -17.64
CA ARG A 83 -18.24 36.70 -17.73
C ARG A 83 -18.79 35.29 -17.58
N VAL A 84 -19.75 35.06 -16.68
CA VAL A 84 -20.45 33.77 -16.54
C VAL A 84 -21.20 33.46 -17.83
N SER A 85 -22.00 34.40 -18.34
CA SER A 85 -22.73 34.23 -19.60
C SER A 85 -21.79 33.97 -20.79
N SER A 86 -20.60 34.58 -20.83
CA SER A 86 -19.58 34.28 -21.86
C SER A 86 -19.00 32.86 -21.73
N VAL A 87 -18.78 32.35 -20.52
CA VAL A 87 -18.31 30.97 -20.28
C VAL A 87 -19.41 29.96 -20.62
N GLU A 88 -20.66 30.20 -20.21
CA GLU A 88 -21.82 29.39 -20.55
C GLU A 88 -22.02 29.34 -22.07
N HIS A 89 -21.94 30.48 -22.77
CA HIS A 89 -22.07 30.53 -24.22
C HIS A 89 -20.93 29.77 -24.94
N ASN A 90 -19.70 29.81 -24.42
CA ASN A 90 -18.59 29.01 -24.95
C ASN A 90 -18.77 27.50 -24.71
N LEU A 91 -19.25 27.09 -23.53
CA LEU A 91 -19.60 25.70 -23.22
C LEU A 91 -20.76 25.19 -24.10
N GLN A 92 -21.78 26.03 -24.29
CA GLN A 92 -22.90 25.71 -25.19
C GLN A 92 -22.40 25.50 -26.62
N ARG A 93 -21.56 26.40 -27.13
CA ARG A 93 -20.98 26.27 -28.48
C ARG A 93 -20.09 25.04 -28.65
N LEU A 94 -19.38 24.62 -27.60
CA LEU A 94 -18.59 23.38 -27.60
C LEU A 94 -19.49 22.12 -27.58
N ASN A 95 -20.59 22.16 -26.81
CA ASN A 95 -21.59 21.11 -26.73
C ASN A 95 -22.37 20.96 -28.06
N ASP A 96 -22.68 22.06 -28.73
CA ASP A 96 -23.35 22.06 -30.03
C ASP A 96 -22.42 21.57 -31.17
N VAL A 97 -21.11 21.85 -31.09
CA VAL A 97 -20.10 21.21 -31.96
C VAL A 97 -20.03 19.70 -31.69
N LEU A 98 -19.98 19.26 -30.42
CA LEU A 98 -20.01 17.84 -30.06
C LEU A 98 -21.27 17.12 -30.58
N LYS A 99 -22.45 17.73 -30.46
CA LYS A 99 -23.71 17.18 -31.02
C LYS A 99 -23.70 17.14 -32.55
N GLY A 100 -23.10 18.15 -33.20
CA GLY A 100 -22.89 18.18 -34.65
C GLY A 100 -21.99 17.06 -35.16
N HIS A 101 -21.05 16.58 -34.34
CA HIS A 101 -20.20 15.42 -34.65
C HIS A 101 -20.80 14.05 -34.27
N LEU A 102 -21.92 14.01 -33.52
CA LEU A 102 -22.48 12.78 -32.94
C LEU A 102 -23.94 12.49 -33.35
N SER A 103 -24.46 13.16 -34.39
CA SER A 103 -25.82 12.95 -34.92
C SER A 103 -25.79 12.20 -36.26
N PRO A 104 -26.30 10.95 -36.37
CA PRO A 104 -26.22 10.16 -37.60
C PRO A 104 -27.37 10.48 -38.59
N CYS A 105 -27.03 10.83 -39.84
CA CYS A 105 -27.99 10.92 -40.95
C CYS A 105 -27.92 9.65 -41.81
N ASN A 106 -28.88 8.73 -41.60
CA ASN A 106 -28.95 7.48 -42.36
C ASN A 106 -29.96 7.59 -43.51
N ASN A 107 -29.49 7.81 -44.75
CA ASN A 107 -29.81 6.96 -45.92
C ASN A 107 -29.48 7.58 -47.31
N THR A 108 -28.71 6.80 -48.09
CA THR A 108 -28.80 6.56 -49.55
C THR A 108 -28.92 7.71 -50.56
N ASN A 109 -27.84 7.85 -51.35
CA ASN A 109 -27.83 8.00 -52.82
C ASN A 109 -28.65 9.12 -53.50
N THR A 110 -27.96 10.20 -53.90
CA THR A 110 -27.75 10.51 -55.34
C THR A 110 -26.66 11.58 -55.54
N SER A 111 -26.13 11.66 -56.76
CA SER A 111 -25.06 12.57 -57.21
C SER A 111 -25.59 13.46 -58.35
N PRO A 112 -24.93 14.58 -58.75
CA PRO A 112 -23.96 15.44 -58.05
C PRO A 112 -24.24 16.98 -58.23
N CYS A 113 -23.27 17.82 -57.80
CA CYS A 113 -22.90 19.14 -58.38
C CYS A 113 -23.60 20.48 -57.97
N GLN A 114 -22.72 21.49 -57.76
CA GLN A 114 -22.83 22.95 -57.98
C GLN A 114 -23.49 23.94 -56.96
N HIS A 115 -22.66 24.92 -56.55
CA HIS A 115 -22.90 26.38 -56.36
C HIS A 115 -24.01 26.94 -55.43
N GLY A 116 -23.60 27.78 -54.46
CA GLY A 116 -24.08 29.18 -54.39
C GLY A 116 -24.92 29.69 -53.21
N ASN A 117 -24.31 30.53 -52.36
CA ASN A 117 -24.84 31.79 -51.77
C ASN A 117 -26.20 31.90 -51.00
N ILE A 118 -26.07 32.35 -49.73
CA ILE A 118 -26.71 33.58 -49.14
C ILE A 118 -28.16 33.52 -48.53
N ASN A 119 -28.19 33.80 -47.21
CA ASN A 119 -29.19 34.52 -46.36
C ASN A 119 -30.60 34.00 -45.93
N VAL A 120 -30.81 34.12 -44.61
CA VAL A 120 -31.99 34.70 -43.87
C VAL A 120 -33.33 33.93 -43.82
N GLY A 121 -33.93 33.82 -42.62
CA GLY A 121 -35.40 33.82 -42.48
C GLY A 121 -36.10 33.11 -41.31
N HIS A 122 -36.06 33.66 -40.09
CA HIS A 122 -37.17 33.76 -39.11
C HIS A 122 -38.23 32.63 -38.88
N SER A 123 -38.33 32.19 -37.61
CA SER A 123 -39.54 32.21 -36.73
C SER A 123 -40.09 30.92 -36.07
N MET A 124 -40.50 31.14 -34.80
CA MET A 124 -41.28 30.31 -33.85
C MET A 124 -42.81 30.37 -34.17
N PRO A 125 -43.76 29.64 -33.50
CA PRO A 125 -43.70 29.10 -32.12
C PRO A 125 -44.39 27.74 -31.79
N SER A 126 -44.36 27.44 -30.48
CA SER A 126 -45.09 26.44 -29.64
C SER A 126 -46.65 26.53 -29.69
N PRO A 127 -47.48 25.70 -28.98
CA PRO A 127 -47.18 24.72 -27.91
C PRO A 127 -47.94 23.35 -27.91
N ALA A 128 -47.68 22.57 -26.83
CA ALA A 128 -48.25 21.28 -26.33
C ALA A 128 -49.78 21.26 -26.03
N PRO A 129 -50.40 20.25 -25.34
CA PRO A 129 -50.00 18.88 -24.89
C PRO A 129 -50.95 17.75 -25.43
N THR A 130 -50.88 16.44 -25.12
CA THR A 130 -51.11 15.73 -23.83
C THR A 130 -50.90 14.19 -24.01
N ALA A 131 -50.71 13.43 -22.93
CA ALA A 131 -50.49 11.96 -22.90
C ALA A 131 -51.81 11.15 -22.65
N PRO A 132 -51.86 9.83 -22.35
CA PRO A 132 -50.79 8.79 -22.29
C PRO A 132 -51.16 7.37 -22.85
N ALA A 133 -50.20 6.42 -22.77
CA ALA A 133 -50.35 5.06 -22.15
C ALA A 133 -50.01 3.77 -22.96
N LYS A 134 -49.45 2.79 -22.22
CA LYS A 134 -49.40 1.31 -22.42
C LYS A 134 -48.53 0.68 -23.53
N ALA A 135 -47.26 0.48 -23.19
CA ALA A 135 -46.54 -0.80 -23.13
C ALA A 135 -46.95 -2.00 -24.02
N SER A 136 -46.00 -2.52 -24.79
CA SER A 136 -45.65 -3.97 -24.84
C SER A 136 -44.27 -4.19 -25.48
N ALA A 137 -43.58 -5.23 -25.03
CA ALA A 137 -42.37 -5.84 -25.62
C ALA A 137 -42.70 -7.31 -25.96
N PRO A 138 -41.81 -8.15 -26.53
CA PRO A 138 -40.44 -7.95 -27.00
C PRO A 138 -40.30 -8.25 -28.53
N SER A 139 -39.13 -8.27 -29.17
CA SER A 139 -38.17 -9.41 -29.21
C SER A 139 -37.11 -9.17 -30.30
N GLY A 140 -36.00 -9.92 -30.30
CA GLY A 140 -35.24 -10.22 -31.53
C GLY A 140 -33.81 -9.67 -31.60
N ALA A 141 -32.87 -10.57 -31.31
CA ALA A 141 -31.41 -10.45 -31.42
C ALA A 141 -30.85 -9.72 -32.67
N GLY A 142 -29.70 -9.05 -32.52
CA GLY A 142 -29.00 -8.36 -33.60
C GLY A 142 -27.65 -7.75 -33.23
N THR A 143 -26.67 -8.61 -32.90
CA THR A 143 -25.21 -8.44 -33.14
C THR A 143 -24.64 -7.04 -33.46
N GLY A 144 -23.76 -6.51 -32.61
CA GLY A 144 -22.96 -5.30 -32.93
C GLY A 144 -22.00 -4.89 -31.82
N THR A 145 -20.75 -5.36 -31.87
CA THR A 145 -19.68 -5.00 -30.94
C THR A 145 -19.22 -3.55 -31.08
N GLY A 146 -18.87 -2.90 -29.97
CA GLY A 146 -18.28 -1.56 -29.94
C GLY A 146 -17.69 -1.23 -28.57
N THR A 147 -16.36 -1.09 -28.49
CA THR A 147 -15.58 -0.97 -27.23
C THR A 147 -15.24 0.49 -26.85
N GLY A 148 -14.98 0.70 -25.55
CA GLY A 148 -14.68 1.99 -24.90
C GLY A 148 -15.07 1.93 -23.41
N THR A 149 -14.22 1.64 -22.42
CA THR A 149 -12.92 2.26 -22.03
C THR A 149 -13.07 3.78 -21.81
N CYS A 150 -12.67 4.42 -20.70
CA CYS A 150 -11.98 4.03 -19.45
C CYS A 150 -12.61 4.86 -18.27
N ALA A 151 -12.22 4.87 -16.97
CA ALA A 151 -11.07 4.35 -16.23
C ALA A 151 -11.42 4.08 -14.73
N THR A 152 -10.44 3.76 -13.89
CA THR A 152 -10.58 3.41 -12.46
C THR A 152 -9.76 4.30 -11.51
N SER A 153 -10.07 4.27 -10.21
CA SER A 153 -9.48 5.12 -9.15
C SER A 153 -8.57 4.35 -8.17
N LEU A 154 -7.83 5.10 -7.34
CA LEU A 154 -6.56 4.68 -6.71
C LEU A 154 -6.68 4.17 -5.25
N GLU A 155 -5.71 3.35 -4.83
CA GLU A 155 -5.48 2.91 -3.43
C GLU A 155 -4.37 3.73 -2.73
N GLU A 156 -4.30 3.64 -1.39
CA GLU A 156 -3.16 4.11 -0.59
C GLU A 156 -2.33 2.95 0.02
N PRO A 157 -0.99 3.08 0.17
CA PRO A 157 -0.11 1.99 0.60
C PRO A 157 0.12 1.91 2.12
N GLN A 158 0.36 0.69 2.61
CA GLN A 158 0.78 0.40 3.99
C GLN A 158 2.31 0.21 4.08
N ASP A 159 2.92 0.53 5.23
CA ASP A 159 4.32 0.20 5.53
C ASP A 159 4.48 -1.30 5.84
N GLU A 160 4.64 -2.11 4.80
CA GLU A 160 5.01 -3.53 4.90
C GLU A 160 6.53 -3.68 4.94
N GLU A 161 7.12 -4.26 6.01
CA GLU A 161 8.47 -4.87 5.91
C GLU A 161 8.36 -6.22 5.18
N GLY A 162 8.04 -6.13 3.89
CA GLY A 162 7.66 -7.26 3.06
C GLY A 162 8.82 -8.10 2.51
N ILE A 163 8.40 -9.18 1.85
CA ILE A 163 9.22 -10.07 1.00
C ILE A 163 10.02 -9.21 -0.03
N PRO A 164 11.27 -9.56 -0.35
CA PRO A 164 12.31 -8.55 -0.41
C PRO A 164 12.33 -7.72 -1.70
N ASN A 165 11.97 -6.44 -1.58
CA ASN A 165 11.84 -5.48 -2.70
C ASN A 165 13.11 -4.65 -3.00
N GLY A 166 14.29 -5.27 -3.07
CA GLY A 166 15.46 -4.58 -3.62
C GLY A 166 15.26 -4.28 -5.11
N MET A 167 15.57 -3.06 -5.58
CA MET A 167 15.61 -2.68 -7.02
C MET A 167 14.48 -3.23 -7.94
N ALA A 168 13.24 -3.30 -7.43
CA ALA A 168 12.05 -3.85 -8.14
C ALA A 168 12.12 -5.35 -8.50
N MET A 169 12.73 -6.15 -7.62
CA MET A 169 12.89 -7.60 -7.76
C MET A 169 11.74 -8.36 -7.07
N THR A 170 10.49 -8.20 -7.53
CA THR A 170 9.32 -8.77 -6.84
C THR A 170 9.16 -10.27 -7.06
N PHE A 171 9.32 -11.05 -5.98
CA PHE A 171 9.00 -12.47 -5.95
C PHE A 171 7.52 -12.66 -5.59
N VAL A 172 6.70 -12.73 -6.65
CA VAL A 172 5.25 -12.45 -6.69
C VAL A 172 4.42 -12.96 -5.50
N GLU A 173 3.83 -12.02 -4.77
CA GLU A 173 2.38 -12.00 -4.53
C GLU A 173 1.85 -10.61 -4.92
N GLU A 174 0.81 -10.53 -5.75
CA GLU A 174 0.23 -9.23 -6.15
C GLU A 174 -0.67 -8.66 -5.04
N LYS A 175 -0.09 -7.84 -4.16
CA LYS A 175 -0.82 -7.02 -3.17
C LYS A 175 -0.42 -5.54 -3.15
N THR A 176 0.47 -5.10 -4.03
CA THR A 176 0.85 -3.69 -4.18
C THR A 176 0.16 -3.07 -5.40
N SER A 177 -0.67 -2.04 -5.19
CA SER A 177 -1.21 -1.11 -6.19
C SER A 177 -0.14 -0.18 -6.83
N ALA A 178 1.12 -0.60 -6.77
CA ALA A 178 2.26 0.10 -7.34
C ALA A 178 2.32 -0.12 -8.85
N PHE A 179 2.21 0.95 -9.64
CA PHE A 179 2.44 0.89 -11.08
C PHE A 179 3.89 0.45 -11.39
N TYR A 180 4.00 -0.48 -12.35
CA TYR A 180 5.24 -1.04 -12.89
C TYR A 180 5.15 -1.17 -14.42
N GLY A 181 5.57 -0.13 -15.15
CA GLY A 181 5.51 -0.05 -16.62
C GLY A 181 6.48 -0.99 -17.35
N GLU A 182 6.41 -0.96 -18.69
CA GLU A 182 6.95 -2.00 -19.57
C GLU A 182 8.47 -2.24 -19.42
N ALA A 183 9.25 -1.19 -19.13
CA ALA A 183 10.70 -1.28 -18.91
C ALA A 183 11.08 -2.19 -17.73
N SER A 184 10.20 -2.36 -16.73
CA SER A 184 10.47 -3.09 -15.49
C SER A 184 10.75 -4.58 -15.70
N ASN A 185 11.45 -5.21 -14.75
CA ASN A 185 11.63 -6.68 -14.76
C ASN A 185 10.32 -7.42 -14.46
N ILE A 186 9.38 -6.77 -13.78
CA ILE A 186 8.11 -7.33 -13.33
C ILE A 186 7.19 -7.61 -14.53
N ASN A 187 6.99 -6.63 -15.41
CA ASN A 187 6.22 -6.81 -16.65
C ASN A 187 6.81 -7.92 -17.56
N PHE A 188 8.15 -7.97 -17.69
CA PHE A 188 8.81 -9.04 -18.46
C PHE A 188 8.64 -10.41 -17.81
N THR A 189 8.67 -10.49 -16.48
CA THR A 189 8.39 -11.72 -15.73
C THR A 189 6.95 -12.19 -15.94
N GLN A 190 5.97 -11.28 -15.91
CA GLN A 190 4.56 -11.60 -16.25
C GLN A 190 4.43 -12.12 -17.69
N LEU A 191 5.18 -11.58 -18.66
CA LEU A 191 5.18 -12.10 -20.04
C LEU A 191 5.73 -13.54 -20.12
N LEU A 192 6.84 -13.84 -19.43
CA LEU A 192 7.40 -15.20 -19.39
C LEU A 192 6.41 -16.21 -18.76
N LEU A 193 5.69 -15.81 -17.71
CA LEU A 193 4.67 -16.66 -17.08
C LEU A 193 3.45 -16.89 -17.99
N ARG A 194 2.99 -15.87 -18.74
CA ARG A 194 1.91 -16.02 -19.73
C ARG A 194 2.32 -16.96 -20.87
N ALA A 195 3.55 -16.86 -21.36
CA ALA A 195 4.10 -17.77 -22.37
C ALA A 195 4.13 -19.24 -21.89
N ILE A 196 4.51 -19.47 -20.63
CA ILE A 196 4.45 -20.81 -20.01
C ILE A 196 3.01 -21.31 -19.89
N ALA A 197 2.07 -20.46 -19.45
CA ALA A 197 0.65 -20.86 -19.32
C ALA A 197 0.04 -21.29 -20.67
N ALA A 198 0.36 -20.58 -21.76
CA ALA A 198 -0.11 -20.91 -23.11
C ALA A 198 0.30 -22.32 -23.58
N LEU A 199 1.45 -22.84 -23.12
CA LEU A 199 1.99 -24.16 -23.46
C LEU A 199 1.29 -25.34 -22.75
N HIS A 200 0.42 -25.08 -21.78
CA HIS A 200 -0.20 -26.12 -20.94
C HIS A 200 -1.70 -26.36 -21.20
N HIS A 201 -2.31 -25.68 -22.17
CA HIS A 201 -3.71 -25.87 -22.55
C HIS A 201 -3.87 -26.67 -23.86
N SER A 202 -4.93 -27.48 -23.95
CA SER A 202 -5.20 -28.39 -25.08
C SER A 202 -6.44 -27.94 -25.88
N PRO A 203 -6.43 -28.01 -27.23
CA PRO A 203 -7.52 -27.46 -28.05
C PRO A 203 -8.77 -28.34 -28.03
N GLY A 204 -9.82 -27.90 -27.33
CA GLY A 204 -11.08 -28.65 -27.24
C GLY A 204 -12.25 -28.01 -26.48
N ALA A 205 -12.20 -26.73 -26.14
CA ALA A 205 -13.27 -26.02 -25.41
C ALA A 205 -13.51 -24.61 -26.00
N PRO A 206 -14.73 -24.05 -25.92
CA PRO A 206 -15.03 -22.72 -26.48
C PRO A 206 -14.23 -21.60 -25.81
N SER A 207 -13.73 -20.65 -26.61
CA SER A 207 -12.96 -19.52 -26.09
C SER A 207 -13.80 -18.57 -25.24
N ALA A 208 -13.30 -18.31 -24.03
CA ALA A 208 -13.71 -17.22 -23.15
C ALA A 208 -12.46 -16.56 -22.55
N LEU A 209 -11.47 -16.26 -23.39
CA LEU A 209 -10.15 -15.79 -22.97
C LEU A 209 -9.69 -14.56 -23.79
N ASP A 210 -10.53 -13.52 -23.80
CA ASP A 210 -10.05 -12.14 -23.99
C ASP A 210 -10.40 -11.30 -22.75
N ARG A 211 -9.43 -10.48 -22.32
CA ARG A 211 -9.48 -9.52 -21.19
C ARG A 211 -10.27 -9.92 -19.92
N ALA A 212 -9.83 -10.95 -19.17
CA ALA A 212 -9.53 -10.85 -17.71
C ALA A 212 -9.44 -12.22 -16.95
N SER A 213 -8.35 -12.99 -17.09
CA SER A 213 -8.22 -14.28 -16.35
C SER A 213 -6.78 -14.84 -16.19
N VAL A 214 -5.83 -14.11 -15.58
CA VAL A 214 -4.55 -14.70 -15.11
C VAL A 214 -4.16 -14.20 -13.71
N LEU A 215 -5.05 -14.36 -12.72
CA LEU A 215 -4.76 -14.15 -11.30
C LEU A 215 -5.39 -15.27 -10.44
N GLY A 216 -4.94 -16.51 -10.71
CA GLY A 216 -5.26 -17.69 -9.94
C GLY A 216 -3.99 -18.48 -9.62
N GLU A 217 -3.71 -18.63 -8.33
CA GLU A 217 -2.94 -19.70 -7.66
C GLU A 217 -1.70 -20.30 -8.36
N SER A 218 -0.51 -20.06 -7.78
CA SER A 218 0.52 -21.11 -7.75
C SER A 218 1.52 -20.99 -6.58
N VAL A 219 1.44 -21.98 -5.69
CA VAL A 219 2.52 -22.64 -4.93
C VAL A 219 3.77 -21.80 -4.57
N VAL A 220 3.92 -21.51 -3.27
CA VAL A 220 5.23 -21.20 -2.66
C VAL A 220 5.50 -22.11 -1.46
N ALA A 221 6.38 -23.10 -1.64
CA ALA A 221 6.86 -23.95 -0.57
C ALA A 221 7.59 -23.14 0.53
N SER A 222 7.38 -23.54 1.79
CA SER A 222 8.00 -22.94 2.97
C SER A 222 9.48 -23.29 3.07
N VAL A 223 10.34 -22.38 2.62
CA VAL A 223 11.79 -22.41 2.95
C VAL A 223 11.96 -21.93 4.39
N SER A 224 11.74 -22.84 5.34
CA SER A 224 11.97 -22.60 6.76
C SER A 224 13.44 -22.28 7.04
N GLN A 225 13.76 -21.01 7.27
CA GLN A 225 15.08 -20.62 7.80
C GLN A 225 14.99 -20.15 9.25
N SER A 226 15.62 -20.94 10.10
CA SER A 226 15.84 -20.66 11.51
C SER A 226 16.59 -19.34 11.72
N LYS A 227 16.15 -18.55 12.70
CA LYS A 227 16.99 -17.51 13.32
C LYS A 227 17.09 -17.75 14.82
N GLY A 228 17.87 -18.76 15.18
CA GLY A 228 18.38 -18.88 16.54
C GLY A 228 19.34 -17.72 16.89
N SER A 229 19.28 -17.29 18.15
CA SER A 229 20.37 -16.69 18.92
C SER A 229 19.91 -16.80 20.37
N LEU A 230 20.58 -17.53 21.27
CA LEU A 230 21.91 -17.22 21.85
C LEU A 230 21.93 -15.77 22.38
N GLY A 231 21.91 -15.65 23.71
CA GLY A 231 21.67 -14.41 24.44
C GLY A 231 22.92 -13.64 24.85
N GLY A 232 22.73 -12.68 25.78
CA GLY A 232 23.67 -11.61 26.14
C GLY A 232 22.96 -10.26 25.94
N SER A 233 22.22 -9.73 26.93
CA SER A 233 22.69 -9.18 28.22
C SER A 233 23.48 -7.87 28.06
N ALA A 234 22.77 -6.75 27.90
CA ALA A 234 23.12 -5.41 28.39
C ALA A 234 21.98 -4.42 28.10
N THR A 235 21.79 -3.41 28.97
CA THR A 235 21.06 -2.17 28.66
C THR A 235 22.02 -0.97 28.78
N PRO A 236 22.49 -0.39 27.65
CA PRO A 236 23.35 0.79 27.65
C PRO A 236 22.72 2.00 26.93
N LEU A 237 23.45 3.13 26.92
CA LEU A 237 23.05 4.43 26.34
C LEU A 237 22.91 4.44 24.80
N ASP A 238 23.25 3.36 24.12
CA ASP A 238 23.47 3.30 22.67
C ASP A 238 22.23 3.47 21.78
N SER A 239 21.02 3.52 22.37
CA SER A 239 19.76 3.70 21.66
C SER A 239 19.41 5.16 21.32
N LEU A 240 20.13 6.15 21.88
CA LEU A 240 19.89 7.56 21.57
C LEU A 240 20.18 7.88 20.09
N PRO A 241 19.40 8.77 19.43
CA PRO A 241 19.71 9.24 18.07
C PRO A 241 21.07 9.95 17.95
N THR A 242 21.63 10.44 19.06
CA THR A 242 22.95 11.08 19.16
C THR A 242 24.06 10.12 19.63
N ALA A 243 23.77 8.84 19.85
CA ALA A 243 24.81 7.86 20.19
C ALA A 243 25.72 7.61 18.99
N LEU A 244 27.04 7.62 19.23
CA LEU A 244 28.08 7.43 18.22
C LEU A 244 28.97 6.24 18.56
N PRO A 245 29.53 5.53 17.57
CA PRO A 245 30.50 4.47 17.80
C PRO A 245 31.82 4.95 18.42
N SER A 246 32.76 4.02 18.62
CA SER A 246 34.16 4.39 18.91
C SER A 246 34.75 5.20 17.74
N VAL A 247 35.76 6.03 18.03
CA VAL A 247 36.47 6.80 17.01
C VAL A 247 37.10 5.91 15.93
N GLU A 248 37.66 4.77 16.34
CA GLU A 248 38.26 3.77 15.45
C GLU A 248 37.21 3.13 14.51
N GLU A 249 36.02 2.80 15.03
CA GLU A 249 34.92 2.30 14.20
C GLU A 249 34.38 3.38 13.25
N MET A 250 34.27 4.63 13.71
CA MET A 250 33.85 5.75 12.87
C MET A 250 34.84 6.06 11.74
N ASP A 251 36.14 6.07 12.04
CA ASP A 251 37.20 6.27 11.05
C ASP A 251 37.14 5.13 9.99
N THR A 252 37.06 3.86 10.43
CA THR A 252 36.96 2.68 9.57
C THR A 252 35.72 2.69 8.66
N LEU A 253 34.54 3.04 9.21
CA LEU A 253 33.30 3.13 8.42
C LEU A 253 33.31 4.32 7.44
N LEU A 254 33.99 5.42 7.76
CA LEU A 254 34.14 6.57 6.88
C LEU A 254 35.05 6.23 5.69
N ASP A 255 36.18 5.56 5.94
CA ASP A 255 37.09 5.04 4.91
C ASP A 255 36.37 4.05 4.00
N LEU A 256 35.69 3.05 4.57
CA LEU A 256 34.93 2.05 3.81
C LEU A 256 33.84 2.67 2.94
N TYR A 257 33.16 3.72 3.41
CA TYR A 257 32.17 4.44 2.58
C TYR A 257 32.82 5.09 1.36
N PHE A 258 33.89 5.87 1.55
CA PHE A 258 34.53 6.57 0.43
C PHE A 258 35.21 5.61 -0.55
N ASP A 259 35.80 4.52 -0.07
CA ASP A 259 36.38 3.46 -0.90
C ASP A 259 35.36 2.60 -1.68
N THR A 260 34.06 2.72 -1.37
CA THR A 260 32.98 1.97 -2.03
C THR A 260 31.91 2.88 -2.63
N ALA A 261 30.87 3.22 -1.87
CA ALA A 261 29.73 4.01 -2.34
C ALA A 261 30.09 5.46 -2.70
N GLY A 262 31.01 6.10 -1.98
CA GLY A 262 31.44 7.48 -2.25
C GLY A 262 32.12 7.65 -3.61
N VAL A 263 32.95 6.68 -4.02
CA VAL A 263 33.58 6.64 -5.36
C VAL A 263 32.56 6.38 -6.49
N VAL A 264 31.50 5.60 -6.24
CA VAL A 264 30.43 5.34 -7.23
C VAL A 264 29.42 6.50 -7.31
N PHE A 265 29.20 7.21 -6.21
CA PHE A 265 28.25 8.32 -6.07
C PHE A 265 28.92 9.55 -5.41
N PRO A 266 29.82 10.28 -6.09
CA PRO A 266 30.63 11.34 -5.50
C PRO A 266 29.88 12.68 -5.31
N PHE A 267 28.74 12.68 -4.59
CA PHE A 267 27.99 13.90 -4.26
C PHE A 267 28.43 14.55 -2.94
N ILE A 268 29.05 13.79 -2.03
CA ILE A 268 29.65 14.28 -0.77
C ILE A 268 31.14 14.56 -1.01
N HIS A 269 31.64 15.71 -0.56
CA HIS A 269 33.08 15.99 -0.58
C HIS A 269 33.77 15.29 0.59
N GLU A 270 34.70 14.38 0.30
CA GLU A 270 35.46 13.64 1.30
C GLU A 270 36.27 14.55 2.23
N GLU A 271 37.05 15.49 1.68
CA GLU A 271 37.90 16.38 2.48
C GLU A 271 37.06 17.28 3.41
N THR A 272 35.98 17.89 2.91
CA THR A 272 35.08 18.69 3.78
C THR A 272 34.40 17.82 4.84
N MET A 273 33.96 16.60 4.50
CA MET A 273 33.35 15.68 5.47
C MET A 273 34.34 15.28 6.57
N ARG A 274 35.58 14.92 6.19
CA ARG A 274 36.67 14.59 7.11
C ARG A 274 37.13 15.80 7.93
N SER A 275 37.11 17.00 7.37
CA SER A 275 37.43 18.25 8.09
C SER A 275 36.42 18.51 9.20
N THR A 276 35.11 18.48 8.89
CA THR A 276 34.06 18.66 9.91
C THR A 276 34.06 17.53 10.95
N TYR A 277 34.34 16.29 10.52
CA TYR A 277 34.50 15.16 11.44
C TYR A 277 35.67 15.36 12.40
N ASN A 278 36.85 15.76 11.91
CA ASN A 278 38.01 16.04 12.75
C ASN A 278 37.77 17.22 13.71
N GLU A 279 37.07 18.27 13.27
CA GLU A 279 36.66 19.37 14.15
C GLU A 279 35.74 18.88 15.29
N CYS A 280 34.75 18.04 14.98
CA CYS A 280 33.87 17.43 15.98
C CYS A 280 34.60 16.44 16.90
N ARG A 281 35.61 15.72 16.38
CA ARG A 281 36.47 14.82 17.15
C ARG A 281 37.34 15.56 18.16
N LEU A 282 37.84 16.75 17.81
CA LEU A 282 38.64 17.59 18.71
C LEU A 282 37.79 18.37 19.73
N ASN A 283 36.63 18.89 19.30
CA ASN A 283 35.79 19.79 20.13
C ASN A 283 34.60 19.11 20.82
N GLY A 284 34.39 17.81 20.56
CA GLY A 284 33.26 17.03 21.05
C GLY A 284 32.02 17.10 20.14
N PHE A 285 31.46 15.94 19.82
CA PHE A 285 30.30 15.79 18.93
C PHE A 285 28.99 16.41 19.46
N THR A 286 28.94 16.85 20.72
CA THR A 286 27.77 17.50 21.33
C THR A 286 27.37 18.82 20.65
N ARG A 287 28.28 19.45 19.90
CA ARG A 287 28.04 20.68 19.13
C ARG A 287 27.75 20.41 17.64
N ALA A 288 27.73 19.16 17.20
CA ALA A 288 27.49 18.81 15.81
C ALA A 288 26.07 19.17 15.36
N ARG A 289 25.93 19.67 14.12
CA ARG A 289 24.63 20.04 13.55
C ARG A 289 23.82 18.77 13.23
N ARG A 290 22.55 18.71 13.64
CA ARG A 290 21.69 17.50 13.50
C ARG A 290 21.62 16.95 12.07
N THR A 291 21.59 17.84 11.07
CA THR A 291 21.61 17.51 9.64
C THR A 291 22.89 16.79 9.22
N TRP A 292 24.05 17.31 9.63
CA TRP A 292 25.35 16.68 9.40
C TRP A 292 25.47 15.34 10.17
N LEU A 293 25.03 15.29 11.43
CA LEU A 293 25.06 14.07 12.25
C LEU A 293 24.16 12.96 11.69
N GLY A 294 22.99 13.30 11.13
CA GLY A 294 22.13 12.36 10.41
C GLY A 294 22.74 11.89 9.09
N THR A 295 23.44 12.79 8.37
CA THR A 295 24.21 12.43 7.16
C THR A 295 25.35 11.46 7.50
N LEU A 296 26.09 11.70 8.59
CA LEU A 296 27.15 10.82 9.09
C LEU A 296 26.60 9.44 9.49
N ASN A 297 25.47 9.38 10.20
CA ASN A 297 24.82 8.12 10.52
C ASN A 297 24.37 7.37 9.24
N MET A 298 23.89 8.07 8.21
CA MET A 298 23.57 7.41 6.93
C MET A 298 24.82 6.92 6.18
N VAL A 299 25.96 7.62 6.27
CA VAL A 299 27.26 7.14 5.77
C VAL A 299 27.66 5.83 6.46
N PHE A 300 27.54 5.77 7.79
CA PHE A 300 27.79 4.55 8.57
C PHE A 300 26.79 3.42 8.27
N ALA A 301 25.51 3.74 8.04
CA ALA A 301 24.50 2.77 7.63
C ALA A 301 24.84 2.14 6.26
N MET A 302 25.32 2.94 5.30
CA MET A 302 25.77 2.45 4.00
C MET A 302 27.02 1.57 4.15
N ALA A 303 28.07 2.06 4.81
CA ALA A 303 29.31 1.30 5.02
C ALA A 303 29.06 -0.05 5.72
N SER A 304 28.19 -0.08 6.75
CA SER A 304 27.83 -1.30 7.48
C SER A 304 27.20 -2.39 6.62
N ASN A 305 26.58 -2.07 5.47
CA ASN A 305 26.06 -3.08 4.55
C ASN A 305 27.17 -3.76 3.71
N PHE A 306 28.33 -3.13 3.58
CA PHE A 306 29.45 -3.57 2.75
C PHE A 306 30.58 -4.22 3.57
N ASP A 307 30.58 -4.02 4.88
CA ASP A 307 31.57 -4.51 5.85
C ASP A 307 31.51 -6.03 6.09
N ARG A 308 31.74 -6.83 5.04
CA ARG A 308 31.85 -8.31 5.12
C ARG A 308 33.12 -8.77 5.83
N ASP A 309 34.13 -7.89 5.93
CA ASP A 309 35.43 -8.17 6.53
C ASP A 309 35.39 -8.23 8.05
N TYR A 310 34.78 -7.23 8.71
CA TYR A 310 34.57 -7.25 10.16
C TYR A 310 33.23 -7.93 10.53
N THR A 311 32.21 -7.85 9.66
CA THR A 311 30.87 -8.40 9.91
C THR A 311 30.46 -9.39 8.80
N THR A 312 30.94 -10.63 8.88
CA THR A 312 30.69 -11.67 7.87
C THR A 312 29.20 -11.94 7.62
N SER A 313 28.43 -12.24 8.68
CA SER A 313 26.98 -12.52 8.61
C SER A 313 26.18 -11.32 8.08
N SER A 314 25.40 -11.54 7.02
CA SER A 314 24.55 -10.50 6.42
C SER A 314 23.42 -10.05 7.35
N LYS A 315 22.91 -10.94 8.22
CA LYS A 315 21.99 -10.59 9.32
C LYS A 315 22.60 -9.49 10.20
N LYS A 316 23.83 -9.68 10.68
CA LYS A 316 24.51 -8.74 11.59
C LYS A 316 24.85 -7.40 10.91
N ARG A 317 25.26 -7.43 9.63
CA ARG A 317 25.44 -6.21 8.81
C ARG A 317 24.15 -5.40 8.71
N PHE A 318 23.05 -6.07 8.37
CA PHE A 318 21.74 -5.43 8.27
C PHE A 318 21.27 -4.86 9.62
N GLU A 319 21.47 -5.57 10.72
CA GLU A 319 21.12 -5.10 12.08
C GLU A 319 21.92 -3.84 12.46
N ARG A 320 23.24 -3.83 12.24
CA ARG A 320 24.13 -2.67 12.47
C ARG A 320 23.78 -1.49 11.55
N SER A 321 23.54 -1.74 10.27
CA SER A 321 23.07 -0.74 9.30
C SER A 321 21.72 -0.13 9.69
N ASN A 322 20.75 -0.95 10.10
CA ASN A 322 19.41 -0.52 10.50
C ASN A 322 19.44 0.28 11.82
N ALA A 323 20.41 0.03 12.72
CA ALA A 323 20.64 0.85 13.91
C ALA A 323 21.08 2.28 13.53
N PHE A 324 22.10 2.42 12.68
CA PHE A 324 22.54 3.72 12.16
C PHE A 324 21.43 4.45 11.37
N TYR A 325 20.70 3.72 10.52
CA TYR A 325 19.52 4.25 9.81
C TYR A 325 18.46 4.81 10.77
N LYS A 326 18.12 4.07 11.83
CA LYS A 326 17.15 4.52 12.87
C LYS A 326 17.64 5.77 13.61
N ARG A 327 18.93 5.86 13.94
CA ARG A 327 19.53 7.09 14.51
C ARG A 327 19.41 8.27 13.53
N ALA A 328 19.72 8.06 12.25
CA ALA A 328 19.60 9.10 11.23
C ALA A 328 18.16 9.59 11.02
N LEU A 329 17.17 8.68 10.96
CA LEU A 329 15.75 9.05 10.93
C LEU A 329 15.36 9.89 12.16
N GLY A 330 15.78 9.47 13.36
CA GLY A 330 15.50 10.19 14.61
C GLY A 330 16.10 11.61 14.67
N LEU A 331 17.17 11.86 13.89
CA LEU A 331 17.77 13.19 13.75
C LEU A 331 17.14 14.04 12.65
N CYS A 332 16.73 13.44 11.52
CA CYS A 332 16.50 14.17 10.27
C CYS A 332 15.15 13.92 9.56
N ASN A 333 14.34 12.92 9.93
CA ASN A 333 13.08 12.61 9.22
C ASN A 333 12.07 13.77 9.24
N GLU A 334 11.90 14.44 10.38
CA GLU A 334 11.03 15.64 10.45
C GLU A 334 11.71 16.91 9.93
N LEU A 335 13.04 16.96 9.92
CA LEU A 335 13.77 18.10 9.34
C LEU A 335 13.72 18.07 7.82
N SER A 336 13.82 16.91 7.18
CA SER A 336 13.82 16.80 5.71
C SER A 336 12.52 17.24 5.05
N LYS A 337 11.41 17.18 5.79
CA LYS A 337 10.07 17.66 5.38
C LYS A 337 9.89 19.17 5.54
N ARG A 338 10.74 19.84 6.35
CA ARG A 338 10.56 21.22 6.83
C ARG A 338 11.72 22.17 6.50
N VAL A 339 12.91 21.63 6.21
CA VAL A 339 14.17 22.38 6.05
C VAL A 339 14.82 22.00 4.72
N ILE A 340 15.11 23.02 3.90
CA ILE A 340 15.72 22.87 2.58
C ILE A 340 17.20 23.26 2.70
N SER A 341 18.10 22.27 2.69
CA SER A 341 19.55 22.48 2.76
C SER A 341 20.30 21.40 1.96
N LEU A 342 21.54 21.69 1.54
CA LEU A 342 22.33 20.73 0.77
C LEU A 342 22.61 19.45 1.56
N GLU A 343 22.79 19.56 2.88
CA GLU A 343 22.95 18.41 3.78
C GLU A 343 21.67 17.57 3.87
N ILE A 344 20.47 18.18 3.87
CA ILE A 344 19.21 17.43 3.79
C ILE A 344 19.11 16.69 2.46
N VAL A 345 19.53 17.30 1.34
CA VAL A 345 19.58 16.61 0.04
C VAL A 345 20.58 15.45 0.06
N HIS A 346 21.77 15.62 0.65
CA HIS A 346 22.77 14.55 0.79
C HIS A 346 22.28 13.40 1.68
N TYR A 347 21.71 13.71 2.84
CA TYR A 347 21.04 12.75 3.72
C TYR A 347 19.93 11.98 2.98
N LEU A 348 19.05 12.67 2.25
CA LEU A 348 17.96 12.03 1.50
C LEU A 348 18.48 11.14 0.35
N ILE A 349 19.55 11.53 -0.36
CA ILE A 349 20.17 10.66 -1.38
C ILE A 349 20.71 9.38 -0.73
N LEU A 350 21.37 9.47 0.43
CA LEU A 350 21.82 8.29 1.17
C LEU A 350 20.64 7.41 1.63
N VAL A 351 19.53 8.01 2.09
CA VAL A 351 18.30 7.27 2.44
C VAL A 351 17.72 6.54 1.22
N VAL A 352 17.68 7.16 0.05
CA VAL A 352 17.24 6.51 -1.20
C VAL A 352 18.17 5.34 -1.57
N LEU A 353 19.49 5.55 -1.56
CA LEU A 353 20.49 4.52 -1.86
C LEU A 353 20.45 3.35 -0.87
N HIS A 354 20.18 3.62 0.41
CA HIS A 354 20.00 2.60 1.45
C HIS A 354 18.71 1.81 1.22
N CYS A 355 17.57 2.49 1.05
CA CYS A 355 16.29 1.85 0.84
C CYS A 355 16.25 1.00 -0.45
N GLN A 356 16.96 1.39 -1.52
CA GLN A 356 17.15 0.58 -2.74
C GLN A 356 17.74 -0.82 -2.48
N GLY A 357 18.60 -0.97 -1.48
CA GLY A 357 19.24 -2.22 -1.07
C GLY A 357 18.49 -3.00 0.02
N THR A 358 17.24 -2.64 0.32
CA THR A 358 16.40 -3.26 1.36
C THR A 358 14.98 -3.51 0.84
N SER A 359 14.07 -4.03 1.67
CA SER A 359 12.67 -4.27 1.31
C SER A 359 11.81 -3.00 1.12
N ARG A 360 12.39 -1.80 1.22
CA ARG A 360 11.68 -0.53 1.38
C ARG A 360 11.56 0.30 0.08
N SER A 361 11.23 -0.36 -1.03
CA SER A 361 11.16 0.26 -2.38
C SER A 361 10.20 1.46 -2.49
N VAL A 362 9.03 1.38 -1.86
CA VAL A 362 8.04 2.49 -1.84
C VAL A 362 8.60 3.70 -1.08
N GLN A 363 9.27 3.46 0.06
CA GLN A 363 9.95 4.52 0.80
C GLN A 363 11.13 5.11 0.00
N ALA A 364 11.87 4.29 -0.77
CA ALA A 364 12.91 4.79 -1.66
C ALA A 364 12.36 5.76 -2.72
N TRP A 365 11.24 5.42 -3.38
CA TRP A 365 10.58 6.28 -4.36
C TRP A 365 10.05 7.59 -3.74
N ASN A 366 9.38 7.49 -2.59
CA ASN A 366 8.80 8.66 -1.91
C ASN A 366 9.88 9.63 -1.40
N ASN A 367 10.97 9.11 -0.83
CA ASN A 367 12.14 9.91 -0.46
C ASN A 367 12.85 10.49 -1.69
N TYR A 368 12.92 9.77 -2.81
CA TYR A 368 13.50 10.28 -4.06
C TYR A 368 12.70 11.46 -4.63
N GLY A 369 11.36 11.42 -4.57
CA GLY A 369 10.52 12.57 -4.88
C GLY A 369 10.81 13.80 -3.99
N LEU A 370 11.22 13.59 -2.74
CA LEU A 370 11.66 14.67 -1.84
C LEU A 370 13.09 15.16 -2.15
N VAL A 371 14.01 14.27 -2.55
CA VAL A 371 15.35 14.64 -3.08
C VAL A 371 15.21 15.63 -4.22
N ILE A 372 14.41 15.31 -5.25
CA ILE A 372 14.22 16.18 -6.42
C ILE A 372 13.68 17.55 -6.00
N ARG A 373 12.59 17.59 -5.23
CA ARG A 373 11.95 18.85 -4.81
C ARG A 373 12.90 19.73 -3.98
N SER A 374 13.63 19.17 -3.02
CA SER A 374 14.58 19.93 -2.21
C SER A 374 15.80 20.39 -3.03
N ALA A 375 16.29 19.58 -3.97
CA ALA A 375 17.37 19.97 -4.88
C ALA A 375 16.93 21.08 -5.87
N MET A 376 15.70 21.00 -6.38
CA MET A 376 15.12 22.05 -7.22
C MET A 376 14.92 23.35 -6.44
N ALA A 377 14.42 23.29 -5.19
CA ALA A 377 14.23 24.46 -4.33
C ALA A 377 15.54 25.12 -3.86
N LEU A 378 16.63 24.35 -3.73
CA LEU A 378 18.00 24.88 -3.57
C LEU A 378 18.57 25.51 -4.86
N GLY A 379 17.86 25.40 -5.98
CA GLY A 379 18.33 25.85 -7.29
C GLY A 379 19.51 25.05 -7.83
N LEU A 380 19.67 23.77 -7.46
CA LEU A 380 20.74 22.92 -8.02
C LEU A 380 20.55 22.60 -9.51
N HIS A 381 19.35 22.87 -10.04
CA HIS A 381 19.01 22.72 -11.45
C HIS A 381 19.45 23.94 -12.30
N THR A 382 19.59 25.14 -11.72
CA THR A 382 20.03 26.37 -12.43
C THR A 382 21.48 26.75 -12.15
N GLU A 383 22.14 27.43 -13.09
CA GLU A 383 23.52 27.93 -12.96
C GLU A 383 23.58 29.34 -12.34
N SER A 384 22.44 30.05 -12.31
CA SER A 384 22.34 31.43 -11.82
C SER A 384 22.61 31.54 -10.31
N THR A 385 22.31 30.48 -9.55
CA THR A 385 22.52 30.35 -8.11
C THR A 385 23.99 30.13 -7.71
N GLU A 386 24.85 29.77 -8.66
CA GLU A 386 26.23 29.38 -8.39
C GLU A 386 27.19 30.58 -8.35
N ARG A 387 26.81 31.75 -8.89
CA ARG A 387 27.73 32.87 -9.16
C ARG A 387 28.58 33.31 -7.95
N SER A 388 28.00 33.33 -6.76
CA SER A 388 28.65 33.78 -5.51
C SER A 388 29.32 32.67 -4.68
N LEU A 389 29.29 31.41 -5.12
CA LEU A 389 29.83 30.28 -4.38
C LEU A 389 31.34 30.05 -4.67
N ASP A 390 32.04 29.42 -3.74
CA ASP A 390 33.42 28.95 -3.96
C ASP A 390 33.48 27.76 -4.96
N PRO A 391 34.66 27.46 -5.55
CA PRO A 391 34.79 26.40 -6.55
C PRO A 391 34.42 25.00 -6.03
N VAL A 392 34.66 24.71 -4.75
CA VAL A 392 34.37 23.42 -4.13
C VAL A 392 32.86 23.25 -3.99
N GLN A 393 32.16 24.23 -3.40
CA GLN A 393 30.70 24.21 -3.28
C GLN A 393 29.98 24.16 -4.64
N LYS A 394 30.49 24.88 -5.65
CA LYS A 394 29.99 24.77 -7.04
C LYS A 394 30.06 23.33 -7.53
N GLU A 395 31.23 22.73 -7.40
CA GLU A 395 31.48 21.39 -7.92
C GLU A 395 30.59 20.35 -7.23
N TYR A 396 30.53 20.29 -5.90
CA TYR A 396 29.71 19.28 -5.22
C TYR A 396 28.21 19.49 -5.40
N ARG A 397 27.73 20.72 -5.59
CA ARG A 397 26.34 20.98 -6.04
C ARG A 397 26.08 20.41 -7.43
N ARG A 398 27.02 20.61 -8.37
CA ARG A 398 26.96 20.05 -9.73
C ARG A 398 27.01 18.52 -9.73
N ARG A 399 27.90 17.89 -8.93
CA ARG A 399 27.94 16.43 -8.73
C ARG A 399 26.63 15.91 -8.16
N THR A 400 26.09 16.59 -7.14
CA THR A 400 24.80 16.25 -6.51
C THR A 400 23.68 16.23 -7.55
N TRP A 401 23.53 17.28 -8.37
CA TRP A 401 22.48 17.33 -9.40
C TRP A 401 22.61 16.22 -10.44
N VAL A 402 23.84 15.90 -10.88
CA VAL A 402 24.07 14.81 -11.84
C VAL A 402 23.84 13.43 -11.22
N VAL A 403 24.19 13.20 -9.94
CA VAL A 403 23.82 11.97 -9.21
C VAL A 403 22.30 11.81 -9.16
N ILE A 404 21.55 12.88 -8.86
CA ILE A 404 20.08 12.84 -8.84
C ILE A 404 19.54 12.46 -10.23
N TYR A 405 20.01 13.09 -11.32
CA TYR A 405 19.62 12.70 -12.68
C TYR A 405 19.95 11.24 -13.02
N CYS A 406 21.11 10.72 -12.59
CA CYS A 406 21.46 9.32 -12.83
C CYS A 406 20.53 8.37 -12.05
N LEU A 407 20.19 8.72 -10.80
CA LEU A 407 19.21 7.99 -9.99
C LEU A 407 17.80 8.05 -10.59
N ASP A 408 17.42 9.16 -11.23
CA ASP A 408 16.17 9.34 -11.97
C ASP A 408 15.97 8.21 -12.99
N LYS A 409 16.94 8.02 -13.90
CA LYS A 409 16.84 7.05 -15.00
C LYS A 409 16.96 5.61 -14.50
N VAL A 410 17.81 5.36 -13.51
CA VAL A 410 17.96 4.04 -12.87
C VAL A 410 16.67 3.62 -12.16
N LEU A 411 16.09 4.48 -11.31
CA LEU A 411 14.82 4.16 -10.62
C LEU A 411 13.68 3.99 -11.62
N SER A 412 13.51 4.95 -12.54
CA SER A 412 12.46 4.92 -13.58
C SER A 412 12.51 3.67 -14.44
N THR A 413 13.71 3.17 -14.76
CA THR A 413 13.88 1.88 -15.47
C THR A 413 13.52 0.70 -14.58
N ALA A 414 14.02 0.65 -13.34
CA ALA A 414 13.82 -0.50 -12.46
C ALA A 414 12.33 -0.69 -12.09
N VAL A 415 11.66 0.38 -11.62
CA VAL A 415 10.24 0.35 -11.24
C VAL A 415 9.29 0.65 -12.40
N GLY A 416 9.77 0.87 -13.63
CA GLY A 416 8.92 1.18 -14.79
C GLY A 416 8.02 2.40 -14.58
N ARG A 417 8.57 3.54 -14.14
CA ARG A 417 7.80 4.79 -13.93
C ARG A 417 8.36 5.94 -14.76
N PRO A 418 7.59 7.00 -15.03
CA PRO A 418 8.10 8.19 -15.71
C PRO A 418 9.26 8.84 -14.95
N ALA A 419 10.21 9.36 -15.73
CA ALA A 419 11.41 10.02 -15.21
C ALA A 419 11.13 11.50 -14.90
N SER A 420 11.57 12.00 -13.75
CA SER A 420 11.15 13.32 -13.23
C SER A 420 12.00 14.49 -13.72
N ILE A 421 13.20 14.24 -14.28
CA ILE A 421 14.13 15.29 -14.73
C ILE A 421 14.31 15.19 -16.26
N PRO A 422 13.71 16.08 -17.06
CA PRO A 422 13.93 16.13 -18.51
C PRO A 422 15.39 16.39 -18.89
N ASP A 423 15.85 15.79 -20.00
CA ASP A 423 17.25 15.88 -20.45
C ASP A 423 17.67 17.32 -20.78
N GLU A 424 16.72 18.18 -21.16
CA GLU A 424 16.91 19.61 -21.43
C GLU A 424 17.49 20.35 -20.20
N GLN A 425 17.10 19.93 -18.99
CA GLN A 425 17.59 20.49 -17.73
C GLN A 425 19.07 20.14 -17.43
N MET A 426 19.67 19.24 -18.23
CA MET A 426 21.06 18.79 -18.08
C MET A 426 22.02 19.35 -19.13
N THR A 427 21.50 19.99 -20.19
CA THR A 427 22.21 20.32 -21.46
C THR A 427 23.53 21.11 -21.34
N ARG A 428 23.83 21.69 -20.17
CA ARG A 428 25.06 22.47 -19.91
C ARG A 428 25.90 21.98 -18.72
N ARG A 429 25.45 20.93 -18.01
CA ARG A 429 25.98 20.51 -16.69
C ARG A 429 27.32 19.78 -16.71
N VAL A 430 27.77 19.28 -17.87
CA VAL A 430 28.94 18.41 -17.99
C VAL A 430 29.81 18.86 -19.17
N PRO A 431 31.09 19.26 -18.94
CA PRO A 431 32.04 19.53 -20.03
C PRO A 431 32.33 18.27 -20.84
N ALA A 432 32.58 18.43 -22.14
CA ALA A 432 32.87 17.30 -23.05
C ALA A 432 34.11 16.49 -22.62
N SER A 433 35.09 17.15 -22.01
CA SER A 433 36.37 16.63 -21.53
C SER A 433 36.33 15.95 -20.15
N GLY A 434 35.14 15.75 -19.55
CA GLY A 434 35.03 15.26 -18.17
C GLY A 434 35.02 16.38 -17.14
N TRP A 435 35.32 16.05 -15.89
CA TRP A 435 35.17 16.99 -14.74
C TRP A 435 36.52 17.42 -14.14
N SER A 436 37.59 16.68 -14.43
CA SER A 436 38.97 17.04 -14.10
C SER A 436 39.35 18.43 -14.65
N PRO A 437 39.82 19.38 -13.83
CA PRO A 437 40.44 20.61 -14.31
C PRO A 437 41.71 20.28 -15.12
N PRO A 438 42.01 20.99 -16.23
CA PRO A 438 43.16 20.71 -17.10
C PRO A 438 44.53 21.09 -16.48
N THR A 439 44.59 21.26 -15.17
CA THR A 439 45.76 21.74 -14.39
C THR A 439 46.04 20.86 -13.17
N SER A 440 45.50 19.64 -13.13
CA SER A 440 45.72 18.65 -12.06
C SER A 440 46.34 17.39 -12.64
N ASP A 441 47.54 17.01 -12.17
CA ASP A 441 48.18 15.74 -12.53
C ASP A 441 47.45 14.52 -11.90
N ALA A 442 46.58 14.76 -10.91
CA ALA A 442 45.74 13.73 -10.30
C ALA A 442 44.41 13.59 -11.06
N THR A 443 44.12 12.39 -11.57
CA THR A 443 42.86 12.03 -12.24
C THR A 443 41.71 11.96 -11.23
N ASP A 444 40.66 12.76 -11.45
CA ASP A 444 39.40 12.68 -10.70
C ASP A 444 38.56 11.49 -11.18
N LEU A 445 39.03 10.29 -10.87
CA LEU A 445 38.41 9.02 -11.24
C LEU A 445 36.90 8.95 -10.89
N PRO A 446 36.40 9.43 -9.73
CA PRO A 446 34.97 9.45 -9.44
C PRO A 446 34.18 10.43 -10.33
N GLY A 447 34.71 11.63 -10.59
CA GLY A 447 34.05 12.61 -11.45
C GLY A 447 34.04 12.20 -12.92
N ASP A 448 35.14 11.63 -13.42
CA ASP A 448 35.21 11.03 -14.76
C ASP A 448 34.22 9.87 -14.90
N PHE A 449 34.14 8.98 -13.90
CA PHE A 449 33.18 7.87 -13.87
C PHE A 449 31.73 8.35 -13.87
N LEU A 450 31.41 9.39 -13.11
CA LEU A 450 30.08 10.00 -13.13
C LEU A 450 29.80 10.75 -14.44
N ALA A 451 30.81 11.34 -15.09
CA ALA A 451 30.67 11.99 -16.40
C ALA A 451 30.46 11.00 -17.56
N VAL A 452 31.07 9.81 -17.55
CA VAL A 452 30.76 8.74 -18.52
C VAL A 452 29.42 8.09 -18.21
N SER A 453 29.10 7.86 -16.92
CA SER A 453 27.80 7.31 -16.49
C SER A 453 26.65 8.22 -16.88
N PHE A 454 26.76 9.53 -16.67
CA PHE A 454 25.77 10.52 -17.10
C PHE A 454 25.47 10.41 -18.60
N ARG A 455 26.51 10.39 -19.45
CA ARG A 455 26.36 10.26 -20.92
C ARG A 455 25.72 8.93 -21.32
N MET A 456 25.97 7.86 -20.59
CA MET A 456 25.31 6.57 -20.76
C MET A 456 23.82 6.63 -20.37
N TYR A 457 23.50 7.29 -19.25
CA TYR A 457 22.12 7.46 -18.80
C TYR A 457 21.30 8.41 -19.68
N GLN A 458 21.91 9.29 -20.48
CA GLN A 458 21.21 9.99 -21.57
C GLN A 458 20.76 9.03 -22.69
N VAL A 459 21.54 7.97 -22.99
CA VAL A 459 21.10 6.91 -23.93
C VAL A 459 19.97 6.08 -23.32
N MET A 460 20.01 5.82 -22.01
CA MET A 460 18.88 5.22 -21.26
C MET A 460 17.63 6.10 -21.30
N SER A 461 17.77 7.42 -21.10
CA SER A 461 16.68 8.40 -21.17
C SER A 461 15.99 8.37 -22.55
N LYS A 462 16.77 8.33 -23.63
CA LYS A 462 16.26 8.17 -25.00
C LYS A 462 15.59 6.80 -25.24
N SER A 463 16.14 5.71 -24.70
CA SER A 463 15.52 4.37 -24.81
C SER A 463 14.15 4.34 -24.12
N LEU A 464 14.05 4.88 -22.90
CA LEU A 464 12.77 5.04 -22.19
C LEU A 464 11.78 5.88 -23.01
N ALA A 465 12.21 7.03 -23.54
CA ALA A 465 11.33 7.93 -24.30
C ALA A 465 10.86 7.36 -25.65
N ILE A 466 11.73 6.66 -26.38
CA ILE A 466 11.46 6.21 -27.77
C ILE A 466 10.86 4.80 -27.81
N GLN A 467 11.28 3.90 -26.92
CA GLN A 467 10.92 2.47 -26.99
C GLN A 467 9.92 2.03 -25.93
N TYR A 468 9.67 2.85 -24.91
CA TYR A 468 8.83 2.54 -23.75
C TYR A 468 7.83 3.66 -23.41
N GLY A 469 7.58 4.61 -24.31
CA GLY A 469 6.62 5.70 -24.09
C GLY A 469 6.91 6.59 -22.88
N ALA A 470 8.18 6.68 -22.45
CA ALA A 470 8.58 7.25 -21.15
C ALA A 470 7.90 6.60 -19.92
N ASN A 471 7.51 5.33 -20.01
CA ASN A 471 6.67 4.59 -19.06
C ASN A 471 5.27 5.22 -18.84
N LEU A 472 4.66 5.73 -19.92
CA LEU A 472 3.27 6.16 -19.99
C LEU A 472 2.47 5.19 -20.88
N ASP A 473 1.14 5.20 -20.74
CA ASP A 473 0.25 4.37 -21.57
C ASP A 473 0.28 4.81 -23.05
N HIS A 474 0.33 3.84 -23.96
CA HIS A 474 0.24 4.04 -25.40
C HIS A 474 -1.01 3.33 -25.95
N ASP A 475 -1.97 4.10 -26.48
CA ASP A 475 -3.16 3.59 -27.18
C ASP A 475 -2.88 3.04 -28.60
N ALA A 476 -1.60 2.89 -28.98
CA ALA A 476 -1.18 2.42 -30.30
C ALA A 476 -0.59 1.01 -30.21
N ASP A 477 -1.09 0.11 -31.05
CA ASP A 477 -0.48 -1.21 -31.29
C ASP A 477 0.98 -0.98 -31.76
N PRO A 478 1.99 -1.63 -31.16
CA PRO A 478 3.38 -1.21 -31.31
C PRO A 478 3.88 -1.41 -32.74
N ASP A 479 4.30 -0.33 -33.40
CA ASP A 479 4.99 -0.40 -34.69
C ASP A 479 6.34 -1.11 -34.51
N GLU A 480 6.37 -2.40 -34.84
CA GLU A 480 7.56 -3.25 -34.75
C GLU A 480 8.73 -2.68 -35.57
N MET A 481 8.44 -1.97 -36.67
CA MET A 481 9.47 -1.27 -37.47
C MET A 481 10.04 -0.07 -36.71
N ALA A 482 9.22 0.69 -35.98
CA ALA A 482 9.70 1.78 -35.13
C ALA A 482 10.57 1.26 -33.97
N HIS A 483 10.14 0.21 -33.26
CA HIS A 483 10.95 -0.40 -32.21
C HIS A 483 12.27 -0.96 -32.75
N LEU A 484 12.26 -1.64 -33.89
CA LEU A 484 13.45 -2.18 -34.56
C LEU A 484 14.43 -1.06 -34.95
N LYS A 485 13.94 -0.02 -35.60
CA LYS A 485 14.72 1.15 -36.02
C LYS A 485 15.31 1.91 -34.83
N ALA A 486 14.54 2.05 -33.75
CA ALA A 486 15.00 2.65 -32.50
C ALA A 486 16.10 1.81 -31.85
N SER A 487 15.94 0.48 -31.75
CA SER A 487 16.95 -0.44 -31.22
C SER A 487 18.27 -0.30 -31.98
N GLY A 488 18.24 -0.30 -33.32
CA GLY A 488 19.43 -0.17 -34.16
C GLY A 488 20.21 1.13 -33.94
N GLU A 489 19.52 2.27 -33.86
CA GLU A 489 20.16 3.58 -33.63
C GLU A 489 20.60 3.77 -32.18
N LEU A 490 19.85 3.29 -31.19
CA LEU A 490 20.25 3.35 -29.78
C LEU A 490 21.44 2.43 -29.49
N ARG A 491 21.48 1.23 -30.08
CA ARG A 491 22.66 0.33 -30.07
C ARG A 491 23.88 1.02 -30.67
N LYS A 492 23.72 1.75 -31.77
CA LYS A 492 24.80 2.53 -32.41
C LYS A 492 25.28 3.67 -31.49
N GLN A 493 24.38 4.41 -30.84
CA GLN A 493 24.75 5.44 -29.86
C GLN A 493 25.46 4.85 -28.63
N LEU A 494 25.00 3.70 -28.13
CA LEU A 494 25.62 3.00 -26.99
C LEU A 494 27.02 2.45 -27.34
N ARG A 495 27.20 1.87 -28.52
CA ARG A 495 28.52 1.42 -29.02
C ARG A 495 29.46 2.61 -29.28
N LEU A 496 28.95 3.72 -29.81
CA LEU A 496 29.73 4.96 -29.98
C LEU A 496 30.16 5.54 -28.63
N TRP A 497 29.29 5.53 -27.62
CA TRP A 497 29.65 5.92 -26.25
C TRP A 497 30.78 5.03 -25.70
N ALA A 498 30.69 3.72 -25.85
CA ALA A 498 31.71 2.77 -25.37
C ALA A 498 33.07 2.98 -26.06
N ALA A 499 33.07 3.25 -27.36
CA ALA A 499 34.29 3.55 -28.13
C ALA A 499 34.95 4.88 -27.76
N ASN A 500 34.24 5.78 -27.06
CA ASN A 500 34.75 7.07 -26.58
C ASN A 500 35.04 7.08 -25.06
N LEU A 501 35.13 5.91 -24.41
CA LEU A 501 35.54 5.80 -23.02
C LEU A 501 37.06 6.06 -22.87
N PRO A 502 37.49 6.82 -21.85
CA PRO A 502 38.91 7.06 -21.63
C PRO A 502 39.60 5.77 -21.12
N PRO A 503 40.93 5.60 -21.32
CA PRO A 503 41.62 4.32 -21.09
C PRO A 503 41.40 3.72 -19.69
N HIS A 504 41.36 4.54 -18.64
CA HIS A 504 41.14 4.11 -17.25
C HIS A 504 39.70 3.65 -16.95
N LEU A 505 38.75 3.89 -17.87
CA LEU A 505 37.34 3.52 -17.74
C LEU A 505 36.82 2.71 -18.94
N GLN A 506 37.70 2.09 -19.74
CA GLN A 506 37.27 1.18 -20.81
C GLN A 506 36.54 -0.05 -20.24
N LEU A 507 35.68 -0.66 -21.06
CA LEU A 507 34.93 -1.88 -20.67
C LEU A 507 35.88 -3.07 -20.42
N CYS A 508 35.34 -4.17 -19.89
CA CYS A 508 36.08 -5.40 -19.59
C CYS A 508 35.55 -6.58 -20.41
N ASP A 509 36.45 -7.38 -20.98
CA ASP A 509 36.11 -8.68 -21.56
C ASP A 509 36.17 -9.79 -20.50
N VAL A 510 35.49 -10.92 -20.75
CA VAL A 510 35.36 -12.07 -19.83
C VAL A 510 36.72 -12.68 -19.45
N GLU A 511 37.69 -12.63 -20.36
CA GLU A 511 39.02 -13.21 -20.22
C GLU A 511 40.07 -12.20 -19.70
N SER A 512 39.65 -11.00 -19.28
CA SER A 512 40.57 -9.92 -18.91
C SER A 512 41.07 -10.03 -17.46
N ASP A 513 42.38 -9.96 -17.25
CA ASP A 513 43.02 -9.85 -15.92
C ASP A 513 42.48 -8.68 -15.07
N VAL A 514 41.86 -7.69 -15.72
CA VAL A 514 41.14 -6.58 -15.06
C VAL A 514 40.07 -7.09 -14.08
N LEU A 515 39.47 -8.26 -14.35
CA LEU A 515 38.43 -8.86 -13.52
C LEU A 515 38.98 -9.36 -12.17
N SER A 516 40.17 -9.96 -12.16
CA SER A 516 40.84 -10.50 -10.96
C SER A 516 41.59 -9.43 -10.15
N GLN A 517 42.13 -8.41 -10.83
CA GLN A 517 42.89 -7.33 -10.19
C GLN A 517 41.95 -6.32 -9.50
N ASN A 518 41.69 -6.49 -8.20
CA ASN A 518 40.90 -5.53 -7.41
C ASN A 518 41.64 -4.17 -7.27
N THR A 519 41.15 -3.15 -7.99
CA THR A 519 41.60 -1.75 -7.82
C THR A 519 40.40 -0.81 -7.93
N LYS A 520 40.50 0.42 -7.41
CA LYS A 520 39.41 1.41 -7.52
C LYS A 520 39.01 1.66 -8.99
N ALA A 521 39.96 1.67 -9.92
CA ALA A 521 39.69 1.80 -11.36
C ALA A 521 39.02 0.54 -11.94
N ASN A 522 39.57 -0.65 -11.69
CA ASN A 522 39.03 -1.90 -12.24
C ASN A 522 37.61 -2.20 -11.74
N ARG A 523 37.32 -1.91 -10.46
CA ARG A 523 35.98 -2.00 -9.88
C ARG A 523 34.98 -1.09 -10.62
N LEU A 524 35.37 0.15 -10.93
CA LEU A 524 34.55 1.06 -11.72
C LEU A 524 34.38 0.59 -13.17
N ARG A 525 35.42 0.02 -13.80
CA ARG A 525 35.33 -0.58 -15.15
C ARG A 525 34.36 -1.77 -15.19
N VAL A 526 34.39 -2.65 -14.19
CA VAL A 526 33.46 -3.79 -14.08
C VAL A 526 32.02 -3.30 -13.84
N ILE A 527 31.81 -2.35 -12.92
CA ILE A 527 30.49 -1.71 -12.72
C ILE A 527 29.99 -1.03 -14.00
N LEU A 528 30.86 -0.35 -14.75
CA LEU A 528 30.50 0.30 -16.01
C LEU A 528 30.16 -0.71 -17.12
N THR A 529 30.83 -1.86 -17.13
CA THR A 529 30.57 -2.95 -18.09
C THR A 529 29.24 -3.64 -17.80
N MET A 530 28.92 -3.92 -16.52
CA MET A 530 27.59 -4.40 -16.13
C MET A 530 26.48 -3.40 -16.50
N ARG A 531 26.72 -2.09 -16.28
CA ARG A 531 25.80 -1.02 -16.69
C ARG A 531 25.57 -0.96 -18.20
N TYR A 532 26.64 -1.09 -19.00
CA TYR A 532 26.56 -1.16 -20.47
C TYR A 532 25.73 -2.35 -20.94
N HIS A 533 25.95 -3.55 -20.40
CA HIS A 533 25.15 -4.73 -20.78
C HIS A 533 23.71 -4.65 -20.29
N ASN A 534 23.44 -4.09 -19.12
CA ASN A 534 22.08 -3.86 -18.63
C ASN A 534 21.30 -2.86 -19.50
N LEU A 535 21.94 -1.79 -19.98
CA LEU A 535 21.34 -0.87 -20.95
C LEU A 535 21.21 -1.50 -22.36
N SER A 536 22.14 -2.36 -22.76
CA SER A 536 22.02 -3.15 -24.00
C SER A 536 20.82 -4.11 -23.93
N ILE A 537 20.59 -4.77 -22.79
CA ILE A 537 19.38 -5.56 -22.54
C ILE A 537 18.14 -4.66 -22.68
N LEU A 538 18.09 -3.51 -22.00
CA LEU A 538 16.96 -2.58 -22.06
C LEU A 538 16.61 -2.17 -23.52
N ILE A 539 17.62 -1.87 -24.35
CA ILE A 539 17.39 -1.44 -25.74
C ILE A 539 16.78 -2.56 -26.61
N HIS A 540 17.12 -3.83 -26.39
CA HIS A 540 16.68 -4.94 -27.25
C HIS A 540 15.54 -5.78 -26.65
N LYS A 541 15.24 -5.60 -25.35
CA LYS A 541 14.14 -6.24 -24.62
C LYS A 541 12.75 -6.07 -25.28
N PRO A 542 12.36 -4.94 -25.91
CA PRO A 542 11.09 -4.84 -26.61
C PRO A 542 10.95 -5.84 -27.77
N LEU A 543 12.04 -6.10 -28.50
CA LEU A 543 12.06 -7.05 -29.64
C LEU A 543 11.99 -8.50 -29.16
N LEU A 544 12.66 -8.82 -28.05
CA LEU A 544 12.51 -10.12 -27.38
C LEU A 544 11.08 -10.31 -26.86
N SER A 545 10.47 -9.28 -26.27
CA SER A 545 9.07 -9.32 -25.83
C SER A 545 8.09 -9.50 -27.00
N ALA A 546 8.31 -8.83 -28.14
CA ALA A 546 7.51 -9.02 -29.35
C ALA A 546 7.62 -10.44 -29.92
N THR A 547 8.85 -10.96 -30.00
CA THR A 547 9.14 -12.35 -30.39
C THR A 547 8.36 -13.34 -29.52
N ILE A 548 8.47 -13.23 -28.19
CA ILE A 548 7.75 -14.11 -27.25
C ILE A 548 6.23 -13.95 -27.38
N ARG A 549 5.72 -12.72 -27.59
CA ARG A 549 4.28 -12.47 -27.83
C ARG A 549 3.76 -13.12 -29.11
N HIS A 550 4.58 -13.24 -30.17
CA HIS A 550 4.17 -13.91 -31.40
C HIS A 550 4.14 -15.43 -31.25
N LEU A 551 5.20 -16.02 -30.68
CA LEU A 551 5.37 -17.47 -30.56
C LEU A 551 4.30 -18.18 -29.73
N PHE A 552 3.57 -17.44 -28.86
CA PHE A 552 2.57 -17.99 -27.94
C PHE A 552 1.18 -17.31 -28.07
N ARG A 553 0.82 -16.81 -29.26
CA ARG A 553 -0.55 -16.37 -29.61
C ARG A 553 -1.45 -17.58 -29.94
N GLN A 554 -2.77 -17.45 -29.72
CA GLN A 554 -3.74 -18.55 -29.82
C GLN A 554 -4.76 -18.44 -30.99
N ASP A 555 -4.62 -17.46 -31.88
CA ASP A 555 -5.60 -17.19 -32.95
C ASP A 555 -5.28 -17.89 -34.29
N ASP A 556 -6.28 -18.59 -34.86
CA ASP A 556 -6.21 -19.32 -36.15
C ASP A 556 -6.12 -18.42 -37.41
N THR A 557 -6.02 -17.10 -37.28
CA THR A 557 -6.03 -16.15 -38.41
C THR A 557 -4.63 -15.66 -38.79
N ALA A 558 -3.84 -16.56 -39.39
CA ALA A 558 -2.49 -16.26 -39.87
C ALA A 558 -2.45 -15.23 -41.01
N ASN A 559 -2.33 -13.94 -40.68
CA ASN A 559 -1.95 -12.89 -41.63
C ASN A 559 -0.45 -13.03 -41.98
N GLU A 560 -0.14 -13.48 -43.20
CA GLU A 560 1.22 -13.82 -43.65
C GLU A 560 2.22 -12.64 -43.61
N SER A 561 1.73 -11.40 -43.56
CA SER A 561 2.52 -10.17 -43.62
C SER A 561 3.47 -9.93 -42.42
N SER A 562 3.17 -10.47 -41.24
CA SER A 562 3.98 -10.22 -40.04
C SER A 562 5.28 -11.03 -39.95
N SER A 563 5.42 -12.13 -40.71
CA SER A 563 6.51 -13.11 -40.50
C SER A 563 7.92 -12.50 -40.64
N TYR A 564 8.15 -11.65 -41.65
CA TYR A 564 9.48 -11.09 -41.93
C TYR A 564 9.96 -10.07 -40.88
N LEU A 565 9.06 -9.24 -40.34
CA LEU A 565 9.42 -8.28 -39.29
C LEU A 565 9.85 -8.99 -38.01
N ILE A 566 9.18 -10.10 -37.69
CA ILE A 566 9.43 -10.89 -36.49
C ILE A 566 10.74 -11.68 -36.63
N GLN A 567 11.07 -12.23 -37.81
CA GLN A 567 12.41 -12.79 -38.08
C GLN A 567 13.53 -11.75 -37.88
N LEU A 568 13.29 -10.49 -38.26
CA LEU A 568 14.27 -9.41 -38.10
C LEU A 568 14.35 -8.91 -36.64
N ALA A 569 13.24 -8.93 -35.90
CA ALA A 569 13.20 -8.69 -34.45
C ALA A 569 13.92 -9.80 -33.67
N MET A 570 13.75 -11.08 -34.06
CA MET A 570 14.47 -12.24 -33.51
C MET A 570 15.99 -12.07 -33.70
N ALA A 571 16.43 -11.69 -34.90
CA ALA A 571 17.84 -11.45 -35.21
C ALA A 571 18.47 -10.36 -34.31
N GLU A 572 17.76 -9.24 -34.08
CA GLU A 572 18.21 -8.18 -33.18
C GLU A 572 18.08 -8.55 -31.69
N ALA A 573 17.11 -9.38 -31.31
CA ALA A 573 16.93 -9.86 -29.93
C ALA A 573 18.12 -10.72 -29.43
N HIS A 574 18.91 -11.33 -30.32
CA HIS A 574 20.17 -11.99 -29.93
C HIS A 574 21.17 -11.06 -29.22
N GLU A 575 21.16 -9.75 -29.48
CA GLU A 575 22.03 -8.78 -28.77
C GLU A 575 21.64 -8.65 -27.28
N CYS A 576 20.35 -8.86 -26.97
CA CYS A 576 19.84 -8.96 -25.60
C CYS A 576 20.41 -10.21 -24.90
N VAL A 577 20.28 -11.37 -25.54
CA VAL A 577 20.77 -12.66 -25.02
C VAL A 577 22.29 -12.65 -24.84
N ARG A 578 23.04 -12.11 -25.81
CA ARG A 578 24.50 -11.96 -25.72
C ARG A 578 24.91 -11.06 -24.55
N SER A 579 24.18 -9.98 -24.31
CA SER A 579 24.43 -9.05 -23.19
C SER A 579 24.08 -9.68 -21.84
N ALA A 580 23.04 -10.51 -21.78
CA ALA A 580 22.70 -11.32 -20.60
C ALA A 580 23.78 -12.37 -20.31
N GLN A 581 24.24 -13.12 -21.33
CA GLN A 581 25.35 -14.06 -21.18
C GLN A 581 26.59 -13.36 -20.63
N LEU A 582 27.06 -12.26 -21.25
CA LEU A 582 28.26 -11.56 -20.81
C LEU A 582 28.13 -10.99 -19.38
N THR A 583 26.93 -10.57 -18.96
CA THR A 583 26.68 -10.16 -17.58
C THR A 583 26.88 -11.33 -16.60
N ILE A 584 26.39 -12.53 -16.94
CA ILE A 584 26.59 -13.73 -16.13
C ILE A 584 28.07 -14.16 -16.15
N ASP A 585 28.69 -14.23 -17.33
CA ASP A 585 30.07 -14.70 -17.49
C ASP A 585 31.09 -13.78 -16.78
N ILE A 586 30.96 -12.45 -16.90
CA ILE A 586 31.84 -11.49 -16.19
C ILE A 586 31.69 -11.62 -14.68
N VAL A 587 30.45 -11.64 -14.15
CA VAL A 587 30.23 -11.74 -12.70
C VAL A 587 30.67 -13.10 -12.16
N HIS A 588 30.46 -14.19 -12.92
CA HIS A 588 30.97 -15.51 -12.58
C HIS A 588 32.50 -15.54 -12.52
N SER A 589 33.20 -14.95 -13.49
CA SER A 589 34.66 -14.85 -13.49
C SER A 589 35.19 -14.10 -12.27
N VAL A 590 34.62 -12.93 -11.95
CA VAL A 590 35.07 -12.14 -10.78
C VAL A 590 34.81 -12.90 -9.46
N ILE A 591 33.62 -13.48 -9.28
CA ILE A 591 33.25 -14.14 -8.02
C ILE A 591 33.90 -15.52 -7.81
N SER A 592 34.34 -16.17 -8.90
CA SER A 592 35.11 -17.42 -8.84
C SER A 592 36.57 -17.20 -8.46
N VAL A 593 37.12 -16.01 -8.70
CA VAL A 593 38.48 -15.63 -8.26
C VAL A 593 38.48 -15.14 -6.82
N ASP A 594 37.51 -14.31 -6.44
CA ASP A 594 37.35 -13.81 -5.07
C ASP A 594 35.86 -13.66 -4.71
N SER A 595 35.38 -14.49 -3.79
CA SER A 595 33.98 -14.47 -3.30
C SER A 595 33.75 -13.50 -2.13
N THR A 596 34.78 -12.77 -1.67
CA THR A 596 34.69 -11.79 -0.57
C THR A 596 34.14 -10.42 -1.02
N SER A 597 34.13 -9.44 -0.11
CA SER A 597 33.91 -8.01 -0.39
C SER A 597 34.99 -7.37 -1.25
N LYS A 598 36.17 -8.00 -1.38
CA LYS A 598 37.39 -7.39 -1.95
C LYS A 598 37.56 -7.65 -3.45
N ASN A 599 36.49 -7.97 -4.15
CA ASN A 599 36.48 -8.14 -5.60
C ASN A 599 36.01 -6.87 -6.36
N ASN A 600 35.96 -6.97 -7.69
CA ASN A 600 35.58 -5.85 -8.56
C ASN A 600 34.04 -5.65 -8.74
N LEU A 601 33.19 -6.43 -8.08
CA LEU A 601 31.72 -6.29 -8.17
C LEU A 601 31.20 -5.11 -7.34
N GLY A 602 31.91 -4.73 -6.27
CA GLY A 602 31.53 -3.61 -5.40
C GLY A 602 30.26 -3.89 -4.58
N VAL A 603 29.18 -3.16 -4.85
CA VAL A 603 27.97 -3.15 -4.02
C VAL A 603 26.99 -4.24 -4.48
N TRP A 604 26.87 -5.29 -3.66
CA TRP A 604 26.21 -6.57 -3.98
C TRP A 604 24.80 -6.45 -4.59
N TYR A 605 23.96 -5.51 -4.13
CA TYR A 605 22.57 -5.42 -4.59
C TYR A 605 22.42 -4.86 -6.01
N PHE A 606 23.39 -4.10 -6.53
CA PHE A 606 23.41 -3.74 -7.96
C PHE A 606 23.79 -4.94 -8.82
N THR A 607 24.80 -5.70 -8.41
CA THR A 607 25.21 -6.95 -9.08
C THR A 607 24.07 -7.96 -9.11
N LEU A 608 23.34 -8.10 -8.00
CA LEU A 608 22.16 -8.97 -7.92
C LEU A 608 21.08 -8.57 -8.95
N TYR A 609 20.76 -7.28 -9.04
CA TYR A 609 19.81 -6.76 -10.03
C TYR A 609 20.27 -7.04 -11.47
N TYR A 610 21.55 -6.84 -11.80
CA TYR A 610 22.08 -7.11 -13.14
C TYR A 610 22.04 -8.60 -13.50
N VAL A 611 22.50 -9.49 -12.60
CA VAL A 611 22.52 -10.94 -12.82
C VAL A 611 21.12 -11.55 -12.90
N PHE A 612 20.16 -11.06 -12.10
CA PHE A 612 18.76 -11.49 -12.20
C PHE A 612 18.11 -11.00 -13.49
N THR A 613 18.34 -9.74 -13.89
CA THR A 613 17.86 -9.22 -15.19
C THR A 613 18.38 -10.07 -16.35
N ALA A 614 19.67 -10.45 -16.32
CA ALA A 614 20.25 -11.38 -17.28
C ALA A 614 19.59 -12.78 -17.21
N SER A 615 19.39 -13.33 -16.01
CA SER A 615 18.80 -14.66 -15.82
C SER A 615 17.38 -14.75 -16.39
N LEU A 616 16.55 -13.71 -16.25
CA LEU A 616 15.23 -13.64 -16.89
C LEU A 616 15.32 -13.68 -18.42
N VAL A 617 16.29 -12.99 -19.02
CA VAL A 617 16.53 -13.00 -20.48
C VAL A 617 16.97 -14.39 -20.95
N ILE A 618 17.81 -15.08 -20.17
CA ILE A 618 18.21 -16.47 -20.46
C ILE A 618 17.00 -17.43 -20.36
N CYS A 619 16.12 -17.27 -19.38
CA CYS A 619 14.85 -18.02 -19.33
C CYS A 619 13.95 -17.74 -20.55
N GLY A 620 13.90 -16.49 -21.03
CA GLY A 620 13.19 -16.12 -22.27
C GLY A 620 13.75 -16.82 -23.52
N ARG A 621 15.09 -16.87 -23.68
CA ARG A 621 15.72 -17.64 -24.77
C ARG A 621 15.53 -19.15 -24.58
N LEU A 622 15.51 -19.66 -23.35
CA LEU A 622 15.23 -21.07 -23.07
C LEU A 622 13.83 -21.48 -23.53
N LEU A 623 12.79 -20.67 -23.24
CA LEU A 623 11.43 -20.91 -23.74
C LEU A 623 11.37 -20.95 -25.27
N TRP A 624 11.97 -19.97 -25.94
CA TRP A 624 12.06 -19.94 -27.40
C TRP A 624 12.79 -21.18 -27.94
N ALA A 625 13.98 -21.51 -27.42
CA ALA A 625 14.77 -22.65 -27.90
C ALA A 625 14.10 -24.03 -27.66
N GLN A 626 13.17 -24.12 -26.69
CA GLN A 626 12.44 -25.36 -26.39
C GLN A 626 11.10 -25.50 -27.12
N HIS A 627 10.40 -24.40 -27.41
CA HIS A 627 9.00 -24.43 -27.84
C HIS A 627 8.62 -23.47 -28.98
N GLY A 628 9.54 -22.60 -29.42
CA GLY A 628 9.26 -21.55 -30.42
C GLY A 628 9.58 -21.92 -31.88
N ASP A 629 10.24 -23.05 -32.11
CA ASP A 629 10.65 -23.53 -33.43
C ASP A 629 10.17 -24.98 -33.63
N THR A 630 9.92 -25.39 -34.88
CA THR A 630 9.40 -26.74 -35.20
C THR A 630 10.40 -27.89 -34.91
N VAL A 631 11.65 -27.54 -34.63
CA VAL A 631 12.71 -28.43 -34.18
C VAL A 631 13.39 -27.79 -32.97
N VAL A 632 13.54 -28.55 -31.88
CA VAL A 632 14.19 -28.08 -30.65
C VAL A 632 15.68 -27.85 -30.89
N ASP A 633 16.18 -26.65 -30.57
CA ASP A 633 17.61 -26.33 -30.61
C ASP A 633 18.28 -26.86 -29.33
N GLU A 634 18.55 -28.16 -29.29
CA GLU A 634 19.12 -28.84 -28.12
C GLU A 634 20.48 -28.25 -27.68
N ALA A 635 21.25 -27.70 -28.62
CA ALA A 635 22.51 -27.03 -28.35
C ALA A 635 22.29 -25.71 -27.57
N SER A 636 21.39 -24.84 -28.03
CA SER A 636 21.00 -23.65 -27.25
C SER A 636 20.35 -24.01 -25.92
N VAL A 637 19.49 -25.04 -25.87
CA VAL A 637 18.84 -25.48 -24.63
C VAL A 637 19.88 -25.93 -23.59
N SER A 638 20.92 -26.66 -24.01
CA SER A 638 22.05 -27.04 -23.17
C SER A 638 22.83 -25.81 -22.68
N HIS A 639 23.19 -24.90 -23.59
CA HIS A 639 23.94 -23.67 -23.25
C HIS A 639 23.16 -22.73 -22.30
N MET A 640 21.86 -22.53 -22.52
CA MET A 640 21.03 -21.71 -21.63
C MET A 640 20.93 -22.32 -20.22
N LYS A 641 20.80 -23.66 -20.11
CA LYS A 641 20.84 -24.35 -18.81
C LYS A 641 22.20 -24.21 -18.11
N PHE A 642 23.30 -24.27 -18.87
CA PHE A 642 24.65 -24.01 -18.34
C PHE A 642 24.80 -22.56 -17.81
N LEU A 643 24.32 -21.55 -18.55
CA LEU A 643 24.33 -20.16 -18.08
C LEU A 643 23.46 -19.95 -16.83
N LEU A 644 22.32 -20.63 -16.71
CA LEU A 644 21.51 -20.59 -15.49
C LEU A 644 22.21 -21.27 -14.30
N SER A 645 23.01 -22.33 -14.53
CA SER A 645 23.83 -22.91 -13.47
C SER A 645 24.95 -21.97 -12.98
N LYS A 646 25.54 -21.17 -13.89
CA LYS A 646 26.46 -20.08 -13.50
C LYS A 646 25.75 -18.99 -12.69
N ALA A 647 24.53 -18.59 -13.08
CA ALA A 647 23.73 -17.62 -12.33
C ALA A 647 23.40 -18.13 -10.92
N GLU A 648 23.06 -19.41 -10.77
CA GLU A 648 22.90 -20.07 -9.47
C GLU A 648 24.18 -20.02 -8.63
N ALA A 649 25.34 -20.36 -9.21
CA ALA A 649 26.64 -20.27 -8.53
C ALA A 649 26.96 -18.82 -8.09
N ILE A 650 26.62 -17.81 -8.89
CA ILE A 650 26.74 -16.40 -8.50
C ILE A 650 25.84 -16.09 -7.30
N PHE A 651 24.53 -16.39 -7.37
CA PHE A 651 23.61 -16.08 -6.27
C PHE A 651 24.04 -16.77 -4.97
N LEU A 652 24.50 -18.02 -5.03
CA LEU A 652 25.01 -18.73 -3.85
C LEU A 652 26.18 -17.98 -3.17
N ASN A 653 27.13 -17.45 -3.93
CA ASN A 653 28.35 -16.83 -3.40
C ASN A 653 28.26 -15.30 -3.17
N LEU A 654 27.23 -14.62 -3.71
CA LEU A 654 27.17 -13.14 -3.73
C LEU A 654 27.02 -12.51 -2.33
N ASP A 655 26.09 -13.03 -1.53
CA ASP A 655 25.98 -12.72 -0.10
C ASP A 655 25.23 -13.84 0.64
N HIS A 656 25.95 -14.69 1.38
CA HIS A 656 25.34 -15.79 2.13
C HIS A 656 24.40 -15.27 3.26
N GLU A 657 23.43 -16.10 3.66
CA GLU A 657 22.35 -15.76 4.62
C GLU A 657 21.41 -14.61 4.19
N ASN A 658 21.67 -13.95 3.06
CA ASN A 658 20.92 -12.78 2.61
C ASN A 658 19.61 -13.21 1.95
N SER A 659 18.48 -12.94 2.60
CA SER A 659 17.16 -13.43 2.18
C SER A 659 16.75 -12.96 0.78
N LEU A 660 17.15 -11.74 0.37
CA LEU A 660 16.89 -11.23 -0.98
C LEU A 660 17.62 -12.07 -2.03
N VAL A 661 18.90 -12.38 -1.81
CA VAL A 661 19.70 -13.21 -2.72
C VAL A 661 19.13 -14.63 -2.82
N LEU A 662 18.70 -15.21 -1.69
CA LEU A 662 18.07 -16.53 -1.66
C LEU A 662 16.70 -16.57 -2.37
N SER A 663 15.89 -15.52 -2.26
CA SER A 663 14.63 -15.39 -3.03
C SER A 663 14.89 -15.30 -4.54
N CYS A 664 15.92 -14.56 -4.97
CA CYS A 664 16.31 -14.49 -6.38
C CYS A 664 16.68 -15.87 -6.93
N LEU A 665 17.50 -16.62 -6.18
CA LEU A 665 17.96 -17.96 -6.54
C LEU A 665 16.78 -18.93 -6.71
N GLU A 666 15.92 -19.06 -5.71
CA GLU A 666 14.81 -20.02 -5.78
C GLU A 666 13.76 -19.62 -6.85
N TYR A 667 13.59 -18.33 -7.13
CA TYR A 667 12.75 -17.88 -8.23
C TYR A 667 13.29 -18.29 -9.60
N ILE A 668 14.58 -18.04 -9.88
CA ILE A 668 15.21 -18.44 -11.15
C ILE A 668 15.21 -19.96 -11.31
N ARG A 669 15.45 -20.72 -10.23
CA ARG A 669 15.30 -22.20 -10.23
C ARG A 669 13.89 -22.64 -10.62
N ARG A 670 12.84 -22.03 -10.05
CA ARG A 670 11.44 -22.36 -10.38
C ARG A 670 11.11 -22.04 -11.83
N LEU A 671 11.43 -20.83 -12.28
CA LEU A 671 11.17 -20.40 -13.65
C LEU A 671 11.90 -21.31 -14.65
N SER A 672 13.18 -21.63 -14.40
CA SER A 672 13.95 -22.56 -15.22
C SER A 672 13.36 -23.96 -15.27
N ARG A 673 12.81 -24.49 -14.16
CA ARG A 673 12.10 -25.78 -14.15
C ARG A 673 10.84 -25.72 -15.01
N MET A 674 10.04 -24.66 -14.89
CA MET A 674 8.80 -24.47 -15.65
C MET A 674 9.05 -24.38 -17.16
N CYS A 675 10.08 -23.65 -17.61
CA CYS A 675 10.47 -23.62 -19.03
C CYS A 675 10.80 -25.01 -19.61
N GLY A 676 11.26 -25.93 -18.75
CA GLY A 676 11.76 -27.25 -19.12
C GLY A 676 10.71 -28.30 -19.45
N ILE A 677 9.44 -28.10 -19.08
CA ILE A 677 8.37 -29.11 -19.19
C ILE A 677 7.88 -29.20 -20.64
N LYS A 678 7.87 -30.41 -21.23
CA LYS A 678 7.22 -30.67 -22.54
C LYS A 678 5.76 -31.07 -22.30
N GLY A 679 4.82 -30.45 -23.03
CA GLY A 679 3.40 -30.80 -22.98
C GLY A 679 3.14 -32.20 -23.55
N SER A 680 2.37 -33.02 -22.82
CA SER A 680 2.04 -34.40 -23.19
C SER A 680 0.57 -34.53 -23.65
N SER A 681 0.37 -34.87 -24.92
CA SER A 681 -0.96 -35.19 -25.48
C SER A 681 -1.35 -36.65 -25.15
N PRO A 682 -2.63 -36.96 -24.83
CA PRO A 682 -3.02 -38.26 -24.28
C PRO A 682 -3.20 -39.35 -25.36
N THR A 683 -2.13 -40.09 -25.67
CA THR A 683 -2.23 -41.35 -26.42
C THR A 683 -2.54 -42.53 -25.50
N VAL A 684 -3.77 -43.04 -25.57
CA VAL A 684 -4.16 -44.31 -24.95
C VAL A 684 -3.33 -45.44 -25.56
N PHE A 685 -2.48 -46.11 -24.77
CA PHE A 685 -1.92 -47.40 -25.13
C PHE A 685 -1.85 -48.35 -23.93
N VAL A 686 -2.16 -49.62 -24.19
CA VAL A 686 -2.36 -50.65 -23.16
C VAL A 686 -1.08 -51.43 -22.90
N SER A 687 -0.74 -51.59 -21.61
CA SER A 687 0.10 -52.64 -21.00
C SER A 687 1.36 -53.13 -21.76
N GLY A 688 2.55 -52.84 -21.23
CA GLY A 688 3.75 -53.59 -21.66
C GLY A 688 5.10 -53.06 -21.18
N ARG A 689 5.70 -53.77 -20.21
CA ARG A 689 7.12 -53.79 -19.82
C ARG A 689 8.14 -53.32 -20.88
N PHE A 690 8.97 -52.33 -20.56
CA PHE A 690 10.44 -52.31 -20.74
C PHE A 690 11.01 -51.41 -19.61
N VAL A 691 11.89 -51.86 -18.71
CA VAL A 691 13.31 -52.27 -18.87
C VAL A 691 14.19 -51.11 -19.30
N ASN A 692 14.89 -50.51 -18.33
CA ASN A 692 16.01 -49.59 -18.56
C ASN A 692 17.28 -50.39 -18.94
N THR A 693 17.99 -49.94 -19.98
CA THR A 693 19.31 -50.44 -20.37
C THR A 693 20.15 -49.27 -20.92
N ALA A 694 21.49 -49.37 -20.84
CA ALA A 694 22.50 -48.30 -21.00
C ALA A 694 22.66 -47.42 -19.73
N LEU A 695 23.86 -47.12 -19.20
CA LEU A 695 25.27 -47.48 -19.45
C LEU A 695 26.02 -47.28 -18.08
N GLU A 696 27.12 -47.92 -17.69
CA GLU A 696 28.05 -48.91 -18.28
C GLU A 696 28.34 -50.08 -17.28
N ILE A 697 28.96 -51.17 -17.73
CA ILE A 697 29.74 -52.10 -16.87
C ILE A 697 31.02 -52.53 -17.61
N ALA A 698 32.17 -52.35 -16.95
CA ALA A 698 33.36 -53.19 -17.14
C ALA A 698 33.47 -54.17 -15.96
N PRO A 699 33.94 -55.41 -16.15
CA PRO A 699 33.66 -56.52 -15.22
C PRO A 699 34.66 -56.65 -14.07
N ASP A 700 34.25 -57.30 -12.97
CA ASP A 700 34.84 -58.60 -12.60
C ASP A 700 34.12 -59.37 -11.46
N ALA A 701 34.53 -60.64 -11.28
CA ALA A 701 34.50 -61.41 -10.02
C ALA A 701 33.16 -61.77 -9.33
N ALA A 702 32.47 -62.75 -9.90
CA ALA A 702 32.19 -64.05 -9.27
C ALA A 702 31.64 -64.18 -7.82
N SER A 703 30.39 -64.71 -7.77
CA SER A 703 30.00 -65.96 -7.07
C SER A 703 29.54 -65.97 -5.60
N ALA A 704 28.69 -66.98 -5.33
CA ALA A 704 28.46 -67.69 -4.07
C ALA A 704 27.73 -66.97 -2.90
N ILE A 705 26.98 -67.67 -2.03
CA ILE A 705 25.97 -68.75 -2.21
C ILE A 705 25.24 -68.94 -0.86
N MET A 706 23.90 -68.98 -0.87
CA MET A 706 22.99 -69.68 0.06
C MET A 706 22.98 -69.40 1.58
N HIS A 707 21.74 -69.43 2.12
CA HIS A 707 21.23 -70.10 3.34
C HIS A 707 22.02 -70.03 4.69
N ASP A 708 21.37 -70.08 5.86
CA ASP A 708 20.08 -70.74 6.17
C ASP A 708 19.24 -70.03 7.26
N ASN A 709 18.08 -70.60 7.55
CA ASN A 709 17.02 -70.09 8.41
C ASN A 709 17.21 -70.46 9.90
N GLY A 710 16.60 -69.66 10.78
CA GLY A 710 16.43 -70.00 12.20
C GLY A 710 15.27 -69.21 12.81
N SER A 711 14.10 -69.83 12.94
CA SER A 711 12.82 -69.14 13.17
C SER A 711 12.19 -69.41 14.54
N SER A 712 11.73 -68.35 15.23
CA SER A 712 10.62 -68.46 16.20
C SER A 712 9.88 -67.12 16.41
N SER A 713 8.62 -67.09 15.95
CA SER A 713 7.41 -66.51 16.59
C SER A 713 7.57 -65.66 17.88
N THR A 714 6.83 -64.57 18.11
CA THR A 714 5.71 -63.95 17.36
C THR A 714 5.43 -62.53 17.90
N GLY A 715 4.92 -61.62 17.05
CA GLY A 715 4.36 -60.33 17.45
C GLY A 715 3.83 -59.58 16.23
N SER A 716 2.52 -59.65 15.98
CA SER A 716 1.90 -59.26 14.71
C SER A 716 1.40 -57.81 14.68
N ALA A 717 1.72 -57.10 13.59
CA ALA A 717 0.97 -55.95 13.09
C ALA A 717 0.93 -56.05 11.55
N ASP A 718 -0.18 -56.52 10.99
CA ASP A 718 -0.36 -56.63 9.55
C ASP A 718 -0.73 -55.27 8.93
N ALA A 719 -0.23 -55.02 7.72
CA ALA A 719 -0.62 -53.87 6.91
C ALA A 719 -1.79 -54.25 5.98
N MET A 720 -2.76 -53.36 5.81
CA MET A 720 -3.68 -53.41 4.67
C MET A 720 -3.17 -52.51 3.55
N SER A 721 -3.11 -53.08 2.33
CA SER A 721 -2.92 -52.33 1.10
C SER A 721 -4.26 -51.86 0.54
N PHE A 722 -4.24 -50.75 -0.20
CA PHE A 722 -5.32 -50.36 -1.11
C PHE A 722 -4.74 -49.95 -2.46
N ASN A 723 -5.40 -50.38 -3.54
CA ASN A 723 -5.05 -50.03 -4.91
C ASN A 723 -5.71 -48.71 -5.33
N LEU A 724 -5.00 -47.89 -6.11
CA LEU A 724 -5.52 -46.66 -6.73
C LEU A 724 -5.17 -46.56 -8.23
N ASP A 725 -5.35 -47.66 -8.96
CA ASP A 725 -5.37 -47.63 -10.43
C ASP A 725 -6.75 -47.17 -10.94
N ASN A 726 -6.77 -46.04 -11.68
CA ASN A 726 -7.90 -45.31 -12.28
C ASN A 726 -8.51 -44.13 -11.48
N MET A 727 -7.76 -43.04 -11.31
CA MET A 727 -8.26 -41.65 -11.19
C MET A 727 -7.25 -40.70 -11.86
N ASP A 728 -7.69 -39.50 -12.25
CA ASP A 728 -6.84 -38.46 -12.85
C ASP A 728 -5.81 -37.96 -11.80
N PRO A 729 -4.50 -37.88 -12.12
CA PRO A 729 -3.49 -37.32 -11.22
C PRO A 729 -3.81 -35.90 -10.69
N PHE A 730 -4.55 -35.09 -11.45
CA PHE A 730 -4.98 -33.75 -11.03
C PHE A 730 -6.18 -33.77 -10.07
N GLN A 731 -6.97 -34.86 -10.05
CA GLN A 731 -8.05 -35.05 -9.06
C GLN A 731 -7.55 -35.68 -7.76
N LEU A 732 -6.63 -36.65 -7.83
CA LEU A 732 -6.08 -37.29 -6.62
C LEU A 732 -5.43 -36.26 -5.69
N PHE A 733 -4.66 -35.32 -6.27
CA PHE A 733 -4.02 -34.21 -5.56
C PHE A 733 -4.99 -33.18 -4.97
N ALA A 734 -6.24 -33.14 -5.44
CA ALA A 734 -7.28 -32.27 -4.91
C ALA A 734 -8.10 -32.93 -3.77
N SER A 735 -8.23 -34.26 -3.78
CA SER A 735 -9.01 -35.00 -2.76
C SER A 735 -8.28 -35.20 -1.43
N GLU A 736 -6.96 -35.44 -1.44
CA GLU A 736 -6.23 -35.77 -0.21
C GLU A 736 -5.87 -34.54 0.66
N MET A 737 -6.04 -33.31 0.14
CA MET A 737 -5.61 -32.09 0.84
C MET A 737 -6.63 -31.54 1.86
N PHE A 738 -7.81 -32.17 2.02
CA PHE A 738 -8.92 -31.63 2.83
C PHE A 738 -9.69 -32.65 3.68
N ASP A 739 -9.05 -33.72 4.17
CA ASP A 739 -9.59 -34.50 5.31
C ASP A 739 -8.91 -34.10 6.64
N PRO A 740 -9.64 -33.49 7.60
CA PRO A 740 -9.10 -33.17 8.92
C PRO A 740 -8.79 -34.39 9.80
N ALA A 741 -9.38 -35.57 9.54
CA ALA A 741 -9.34 -36.71 10.46
C ALA A 741 -7.97 -37.39 10.58
N ILE A 742 -7.03 -37.10 9.68
CA ILE A 742 -5.75 -37.82 9.57
C ILE A 742 -4.69 -37.34 10.60
N PHE A 743 -4.88 -36.19 11.23
CA PHE A 743 -3.85 -35.55 12.08
C PHE A 743 -3.99 -35.78 13.60
N GLU A 744 -4.98 -36.53 14.09
CA GLU A 744 -5.19 -36.72 15.54
C GLU A 744 -4.23 -37.71 16.23
N HIS A 745 -3.39 -38.47 15.50
CA HIS A 745 -2.69 -39.64 16.04
C HIS A 745 -1.16 -39.66 15.84
N PHE A 746 -0.45 -38.57 16.16
CA PHE A 746 1.04 -38.61 16.21
C PHE A 746 1.73 -37.75 17.29
N HIS A 747 1.23 -37.77 18.54
CA HIS A 747 1.98 -37.28 19.70
C HIS A 747 1.86 -38.18 20.94
N GLN A 748 2.81 -39.12 21.09
CA GLN A 748 3.10 -39.79 22.37
C GLN A 748 4.59 -40.11 22.54
N SER A 749 5.03 -40.16 23.80
CA SER A 749 6.26 -40.82 24.29
C SER A 749 7.61 -40.06 24.09
N PRO A 750 8.65 -40.33 24.92
CA PRO A 750 8.62 -40.00 26.36
C PRO A 750 9.95 -39.41 26.91
N VAL A 751 9.88 -38.56 27.94
CA VAL A 751 10.99 -38.36 28.91
C VAL A 751 10.42 -38.00 30.30
N ASP A 752 10.81 -38.72 31.35
CA ASP A 752 10.52 -38.42 32.76
C ASP A 752 11.42 -37.30 33.34
N GLY A 753 11.04 -36.66 34.46
CA GLY A 753 12.03 -35.89 35.22
C GLY A 753 11.60 -34.96 36.37
N MET A 754 11.28 -35.54 37.52
CA MET A 754 11.43 -34.95 38.88
C MET A 754 10.57 -33.75 39.32
N SER A 755 10.07 -33.87 40.56
CA SER A 755 9.19 -32.93 41.28
C SER A 755 9.91 -32.09 42.33
N PHE A 756 9.38 -30.90 42.67
CA PHE A 756 9.18 -30.38 44.05
C PHE A 756 8.08 -29.29 43.97
N VAL A 757 6.93 -29.29 44.66
CA VAL A 757 6.44 -29.72 45.99
C VAL A 757 6.49 -28.63 47.07
N ASN A 758 5.28 -28.29 47.58
CA ASN A 758 4.92 -27.50 48.78
C ASN A 758 5.07 -25.97 48.77
N GLY A 759 4.02 -25.30 49.30
CA GLY A 759 3.95 -23.84 49.46
C GLY A 759 2.60 -23.28 49.96
N LYS A 760 1.79 -24.04 50.71
CA LYS A 760 0.51 -23.55 51.26
C LYS A 760 0.72 -22.48 52.34
N PHE A 761 -0.15 -21.46 52.41
CA PHE A 761 -0.89 -21.11 53.63
C PHE A 761 -2.15 -20.26 53.30
N ALA A 762 -3.07 -20.12 54.25
CA ALA A 762 -4.42 -19.54 54.05
C ALA A 762 -5.00 -18.96 55.35
N PHE A 763 -6.26 -18.50 55.28
CA PHE A 763 -7.12 -17.85 56.30
C PHE A 763 -6.95 -16.31 56.47
N ILE A 764 -7.95 -15.41 56.40
CA ILE A 764 -9.44 -15.37 56.68
C ILE A 764 -9.73 -15.04 58.17
N PRO A 765 -10.64 -14.09 58.54
CA PRO A 765 -11.10 -12.82 57.92
C PRO A 765 -11.32 -11.67 58.99
N SER A 766 -12.05 -10.58 58.69
CA SER A 766 -13.39 -10.27 59.31
C SER A 766 -13.86 -8.78 59.28
N ARG A 767 -15.09 -8.58 58.77
CA ARG A 767 -16.18 -7.62 59.11
C ARG A 767 -15.90 -6.39 60.03
N HIS A 768 -16.38 -5.21 59.65
CA HIS A 768 -17.75 -4.72 59.99
C HIS A 768 -18.12 -3.39 59.25
N SER A 769 -19.39 -2.98 59.38
CA SER A 769 -20.11 -1.80 58.82
C SER A 769 -21.22 -1.40 59.83
N PRO A 770 -22.17 -0.47 59.56
CA PRO A 770 -22.28 0.65 58.58
C PRO A 770 -22.60 2.02 59.29
N ASP A 771 -23.10 3.05 58.58
CA ASP A 771 -24.44 3.68 58.80
C ASP A 771 -24.61 5.14 58.28
N ASP A 772 -25.83 5.44 57.77
CA ASP A 772 -26.65 6.68 57.83
C ASP A 772 -26.17 8.07 57.27
N GLU A 773 -27.03 8.99 56.78
CA GLU A 773 -28.41 8.90 56.20
C GLU A 773 -28.84 10.20 55.41
N GLN A 774 -29.82 10.05 54.49
CA GLN A 774 -30.96 10.94 54.14
C GLN A 774 -30.86 12.43 53.60
N LYS A 775 -31.34 12.59 52.34
CA LYS A 775 -32.58 13.33 51.89
C LYS A 775 -32.67 14.87 51.63
N LEU A 776 -33.23 15.17 50.43
CA LEU A 776 -34.51 15.88 50.10
C LEU A 776 -34.61 17.34 49.54
N ILE A 777 -35.62 17.47 48.65
CA ILE A 777 -36.48 18.63 48.27
C ILE A 777 -36.06 19.57 47.11
N ALA A 778 -36.98 19.69 46.14
CA ALA A 778 -37.17 20.77 45.16
C ALA A 778 -38.67 21.14 45.07
N PRO A 779 -39.02 22.41 44.77
CA PRO A 779 -40.11 22.75 43.80
C PRO A 779 -39.90 24.15 43.11
N GLN A 780 -40.64 24.66 42.09
CA GLN A 780 -41.49 24.14 40.98
C GLN A 780 -41.83 25.31 40.00
N ASP A 781 -42.62 25.04 38.94
CA ASP A 781 -43.49 25.94 38.13
C ASP A 781 -42.84 27.01 37.19
N GLY A 782 -43.37 27.28 35.97
CA GLY A 782 -44.39 26.54 35.19
C GLY A 782 -45.01 27.32 34.00
N LEU A 783 -45.39 26.60 32.92
CA LEU A 783 -46.45 26.91 31.91
C LEU A 783 -46.27 28.17 30.98
N ASP A 784 -46.77 28.27 29.74
CA ASP A 784 -47.61 27.35 28.93
C ASP A 784 -47.57 27.56 27.38
N LEU A 785 -47.90 26.48 26.64
CA LEU A 785 -48.58 26.36 25.31
C LEU A 785 -48.18 27.13 23.99
N ASN A 786 -47.98 26.31 22.93
CA ASN A 786 -48.35 26.51 21.50
C ASN A 786 -47.60 27.58 20.64
N ARG A 787 -47.43 27.44 19.31
CA ARG A 787 -48.05 26.53 18.31
C ARG A 787 -47.13 26.23 17.10
N GLN A 788 -47.26 25.02 16.54
CA GLN A 788 -46.83 24.50 15.23
C GLN A 788 -46.22 25.45 14.16
N SER A 789 -45.09 25.04 13.57
CA SER A 789 -45.01 24.81 12.10
C SER A 789 -43.87 23.85 11.75
N SER A 790 -44.04 23.08 10.66
CA SER A 790 -43.07 22.08 10.19
C SER A 790 -42.26 22.61 8.99
N THR A 791 -40.94 22.39 9.01
CA THR A 791 -40.09 22.47 7.81
C THR A 791 -39.13 21.28 7.81
N PRO A 792 -38.76 20.73 6.63
CA PRO A 792 -37.79 19.65 6.55
C PRO A 792 -36.37 20.18 6.80
N HIS A 793 -35.54 19.41 7.51
CA HIS A 793 -34.11 19.68 7.60
C HIS A 793 -33.42 19.31 6.28
N THR A 794 -33.49 20.24 5.31
CA THR A 794 -32.67 20.24 4.10
C THR A 794 -31.19 20.22 4.49
N MET A 795 -30.36 19.46 3.77
CA MET A 795 -28.91 19.40 3.99
C MET A 795 -28.27 20.78 4.09
N ALA A 796 -27.88 21.17 5.30
CA ALA A 796 -27.01 22.32 5.51
C ALA A 796 -25.61 21.95 5.02
N ARG A 797 -25.10 22.65 4.01
CA ARG A 797 -23.67 22.58 3.67
C ARG A 797 -22.89 23.19 4.84
N LEU A 798 -22.23 22.35 5.61
CA LEU A 798 -21.29 22.80 6.64
C LEU A 798 -20.09 23.45 5.95
N GLU A 799 -19.87 24.74 6.22
CA GLU A 799 -18.82 25.55 5.58
C GLU A 799 -17.43 25.34 6.22
N ASP A 800 -17.33 24.57 7.32
CA ASP A 800 -16.09 24.16 7.96
C ASP A 800 -15.98 22.62 8.01
N PRO A 801 -15.00 22.01 7.31
CA PRO A 801 -14.84 20.55 7.27
C PRO A 801 -14.31 19.93 8.57
N THR A 802 -13.96 20.73 9.59
CA THR A 802 -13.42 20.25 10.88
C THR A 802 -14.44 20.28 12.02
N ALA A 803 -15.66 20.76 11.76
CA ALA A 803 -16.68 20.95 12.80
C ALA A 803 -17.33 19.63 13.30
N LEU A 804 -17.35 18.57 12.47
CA LEU A 804 -18.13 17.36 12.74
C LEU A 804 -17.60 16.44 13.85
N THR A 805 -16.32 16.55 14.22
CA THR A 805 -15.68 15.56 15.12
C THR A 805 -15.10 16.13 16.41
N GLN A 806 -15.27 17.43 16.69
CA GLN A 806 -14.83 18.02 17.96
C GLN A 806 -15.84 17.75 19.09
N LEU A 807 -15.45 16.92 20.07
CA LEU A 807 -16.24 16.68 21.28
C LEU A 807 -16.35 17.97 22.12
N PRO A 808 -17.57 18.46 22.46
CA PRO A 808 -17.72 19.66 23.27
C PRO A 808 -17.06 19.56 24.66
N LEU A 809 -16.34 20.63 25.04
CA LEU A 809 -15.65 20.70 26.33
C LEU A 809 -16.63 20.78 27.50
N GLU A 810 -17.69 21.58 27.36
CA GLU A 810 -18.79 21.63 28.32
C GLU A 810 -19.63 20.33 28.23
N GLU A 811 -19.83 19.64 29.36
CA GLU A 811 -20.58 18.38 29.37
C GLU A 811 -22.04 18.57 28.92
N THR A 812 -22.64 19.70 29.29
CA THR A 812 -24.00 20.13 28.89
C THR A 812 -24.18 20.32 27.39
N ALA A 813 -23.09 20.56 26.64
CA ALA A 813 -23.11 20.69 25.18
C ALA A 813 -22.87 19.35 24.46
N ARG A 814 -22.49 18.27 25.17
CA ARG A 814 -22.29 16.95 24.57
C ARG A 814 -23.62 16.29 24.26
N VAL A 815 -23.75 15.74 23.05
CA VAL A 815 -25.01 15.16 22.55
C VAL A 815 -25.62 14.13 23.52
N ARG A 816 -26.93 14.21 23.68
CA ARG A 816 -27.79 13.32 24.46
C ARG A 816 -29.12 13.17 23.72
N TYR A 817 -29.65 11.96 23.64
CA TYR A 817 -31.04 11.71 23.26
C TYR A 817 -31.98 12.15 24.40
N SER A 818 -33.11 12.74 24.02
CA SER A 818 -34.21 13.12 24.92
C SER A 818 -34.97 11.91 25.49
N PRO A 819 -35.79 12.09 26.54
CA PRO A 819 -36.65 11.02 27.07
C PRO A 819 -37.61 10.42 26.02
N SER A 820 -38.07 11.22 25.05
CA SER A 820 -38.88 10.76 23.91
C SER A 820 -38.09 9.84 22.97
N GLU A 821 -36.89 10.24 22.58
CA GLU A 821 -36.02 9.45 21.70
C GLU A 821 -35.57 8.15 22.39
N LEU A 822 -35.31 8.18 23.70
CA LEU A 822 -35.08 6.98 24.50
C LEU A 822 -36.28 6.02 24.51
N GLN A 823 -37.51 6.54 24.63
CA GLN A 823 -38.71 5.69 24.53
C GLN A 823 -38.87 5.07 23.13
N ASP A 824 -38.56 5.80 22.06
CA ASP A 824 -38.62 5.26 20.69
C ASP A 824 -37.49 4.26 20.40
N TYR A 825 -36.31 4.46 20.98
CA TYR A 825 -35.25 3.45 21.03
C TYR A 825 -35.70 2.19 21.78
N PHE A 826 -36.34 2.32 22.95
CA PHE A 826 -36.84 1.17 23.70
C PHE A 826 -37.93 0.39 22.96
N LYS A 827 -38.84 1.09 22.25
CA LYS A 827 -39.80 0.48 21.30
C LYS A 827 -39.09 -0.21 20.12
N THR A 828 -37.92 0.30 19.71
CA THR A 828 -37.11 -0.26 18.62
C THR A 828 -36.44 -1.56 19.00
N ILE A 829 -35.77 -1.61 20.17
CA ILE A 829 -35.17 -2.85 20.68
C ILE A 829 -36.18 -3.81 21.31
N LYS A 830 -37.48 -3.44 21.33
CA LYS A 830 -38.59 -4.25 21.86
C LYS A 830 -38.35 -4.65 23.33
N LEU A 831 -37.79 -3.71 24.12
CA LEU A 831 -37.44 -3.90 25.54
C LEU A 831 -38.68 -4.29 26.36
N ALA A 832 -38.56 -5.35 27.17
CA ALA A 832 -39.70 -5.89 27.92
C ALA A 832 -40.26 -4.89 28.95
N LYS A 833 -41.59 -4.86 29.08
CA LYS A 833 -42.32 -3.87 29.90
C LYS A 833 -41.80 -3.73 31.33
N ARG A 834 -41.42 -4.83 32.00
CA ARG A 834 -40.86 -4.80 33.36
C ARG A 834 -39.64 -3.88 33.55
N PHE A 835 -38.89 -3.58 32.48
CA PHE A 835 -37.76 -2.66 32.48
C PHE A 835 -38.15 -1.21 32.10
N LEU A 836 -39.39 -0.99 31.64
CA LEU A 836 -39.97 0.29 31.23
C LEU A 836 -41.05 0.80 32.19
N ASP A 837 -41.69 -0.11 32.92
CA ASP A 837 -42.70 0.20 33.92
C ASP A 837 -42.10 1.07 35.03
N LEU A 838 -42.97 1.83 35.71
CA LEU A 838 -42.61 2.72 36.83
C LEU A 838 -41.95 2.00 38.04
N GLY A 839 -41.76 0.67 37.98
CA GLY A 839 -40.93 -0.08 38.93
C GLY A 839 -39.42 0.10 38.70
N ASN A 840 -38.96 0.43 37.48
CA ASN A 840 -37.53 0.60 37.21
C ASN A 840 -37.02 1.89 37.85
N SER A 841 -36.12 1.75 38.83
CA SER A 841 -35.54 2.85 39.59
C SER A 841 -34.63 3.75 38.75
N VAL A 842 -33.91 3.21 37.76
CA VAL A 842 -33.02 4.01 36.88
C VAL A 842 -33.79 4.95 35.96
N LEU A 843 -34.99 4.55 35.51
CA LEU A 843 -35.85 5.41 34.68
C LEU A 843 -36.60 6.48 35.49
N LYS A 844 -36.56 6.39 36.83
CA LYS A 844 -37.05 7.42 37.76
C LYS A 844 -35.94 8.35 38.24
N ASP A 845 -34.76 7.80 38.49
CA ASP A 845 -33.58 8.52 38.97
C ASP A 845 -32.32 8.04 38.23
N ALA A 846 -31.82 8.89 37.34
CA ALA A 846 -30.66 8.62 36.51
C ALA A 846 -29.34 8.48 37.33
N ALA A 847 -29.29 8.95 38.58
CA ALA A 847 -28.14 8.70 39.46
C ALA A 847 -27.97 7.19 39.74
N LEU A 848 -29.07 6.44 39.80
CA LEU A 848 -29.08 5.01 40.08
C LEU A 848 -28.52 4.17 38.91
N ALA A 849 -28.35 4.75 37.72
CA ALA A 849 -27.70 4.12 36.58
C ALA A 849 -26.26 3.66 36.87
N ARG A 850 -25.54 4.38 37.74
CA ARG A 850 -24.15 4.05 38.12
C ARG A 850 -24.06 3.03 39.27
N THR A 851 -25.17 2.40 39.68
CA THR A 851 -25.18 1.38 40.73
C THR A 851 -25.18 -0.03 40.15
N LYS A 852 -24.58 -1.00 40.87
CA LYS A 852 -24.68 -2.42 40.48
C LYS A 852 -26.07 -3.01 40.73
N GLU A 853 -26.81 -2.50 41.73
CA GLU A 853 -28.14 -3.01 42.08
C GLU A 853 -29.21 -2.65 41.05
N HIS A 854 -29.16 -1.44 40.47
CA HIS A 854 -30.20 -0.95 39.56
C HIS A 854 -29.69 -0.73 38.13
N GLY A 855 -28.44 -0.27 37.97
CA GLY A 855 -27.81 -0.07 36.67
C GLY A 855 -27.51 -1.38 35.95
N LEU A 856 -26.84 -2.34 36.61
CA LEU A 856 -26.42 -3.58 35.94
C LEU A 856 -27.58 -4.39 35.31
N PRO A 857 -28.74 -4.60 35.97
CA PRO A 857 -29.85 -5.33 35.36
C PRO A 857 -30.44 -4.62 34.12
N LEU A 858 -30.54 -3.29 34.13
CA LEU A 858 -31.00 -2.53 32.98
C LEU A 858 -29.95 -2.51 31.85
N LEU A 859 -28.66 -2.40 32.18
CA LEU A 859 -27.57 -2.47 31.21
C LEU A 859 -27.50 -3.85 30.52
N GLN A 860 -27.67 -4.93 31.29
CA GLN A 860 -27.79 -6.30 30.78
C GLN A 860 -29.00 -6.44 29.84
N ALA A 861 -30.16 -5.93 30.24
CA ALA A 861 -31.36 -5.95 29.41
C ALA A 861 -31.16 -5.15 28.10
N ILE A 862 -30.69 -3.91 28.16
CA ILE A 862 -30.46 -3.07 26.96
C ILE A 862 -29.47 -3.76 26.01
N THR A 863 -28.36 -4.31 26.51
CA THR A 863 -27.35 -5.02 25.69
C THR A 863 -27.97 -6.23 24.96
N ARG A 864 -28.78 -7.03 25.67
CA ARG A 864 -29.50 -8.19 25.13
C ARG A 864 -30.53 -7.79 24.07
N TYR A 865 -31.45 -6.89 24.42
CA TYR A 865 -32.52 -6.47 23.52
C TYR A 865 -32.00 -5.71 22.29
N HIS A 866 -30.91 -4.94 22.42
CA HIS A 866 -30.23 -4.29 21.30
C HIS A 866 -29.66 -5.32 20.31
N THR A 867 -28.79 -6.24 20.75
CA THR A 867 -28.14 -7.22 19.86
C THR A 867 -29.10 -8.19 19.15
N CYS A 868 -30.34 -8.30 19.64
CA CYS A 868 -31.41 -9.09 19.01
C CYS A 868 -32.29 -8.31 18.01
N ASN A 869 -32.26 -6.97 18.00
CA ASN A 869 -33.21 -6.13 17.25
C ASN A 869 -32.58 -4.98 16.47
N VAL A 870 -31.35 -4.57 16.79
CA VAL A 870 -30.50 -3.73 15.94
C VAL A 870 -29.44 -4.65 15.34
N PRO A 871 -29.45 -4.89 14.02
CA PRO A 871 -28.53 -5.84 13.41
C PRO A 871 -27.12 -5.25 13.27
N PHE A 872 -26.12 -6.12 13.37
CA PHE A 872 -24.78 -5.82 12.88
C PHE A 872 -24.77 -5.99 11.35
N GLU A 873 -24.64 -4.89 10.61
CA GLU A 873 -24.75 -4.85 9.14
C GLU A 873 -23.80 -3.83 8.51
N ASN A 874 -23.41 -4.08 7.26
CA ASN A 874 -22.56 -3.18 6.46
C ASN A 874 -23.24 -2.76 5.15
N LEU A 875 -24.56 -2.85 5.06
CA LEU A 875 -25.34 -2.72 3.83
C LEU A 875 -25.21 -1.33 3.20
N VAL A 876 -24.92 -0.30 4.00
CA VAL A 876 -24.57 1.05 3.50
C VAL A 876 -23.41 1.00 2.50
N LEU A 877 -22.40 0.15 2.69
CA LEU A 877 -21.26 0.08 1.77
C LEU A 877 -21.58 -0.56 0.41
N HIS A 878 -22.74 -1.21 0.29
CA HIS A 878 -23.14 -2.01 -0.88
C HIS A 878 -24.39 -1.47 -1.58
N TYR A 879 -25.39 -1.05 -0.80
CA TYR A 879 -26.70 -0.58 -1.27
C TYR A 879 -26.90 0.93 -1.14
N ASP A 880 -26.11 1.68 -0.37
CA ASP A 880 -26.26 3.15 -0.40
C ASP A 880 -25.61 3.69 -1.72
N PRO A 881 -26.22 4.65 -2.42
CA PRO A 881 -25.63 5.24 -3.63
C PRO A 881 -24.34 6.03 -3.33
N HIS A 882 -24.25 6.67 -2.17
CA HIS A 882 -23.13 7.51 -1.75
C HIS A 882 -22.10 6.72 -0.93
N LYS A 883 -22.52 5.66 -0.23
CA LYS A 883 -21.68 4.76 0.60
C LYS A 883 -20.98 5.44 1.76
N ILE A 884 -21.46 6.63 2.13
CA ILE A 884 -20.97 7.42 3.26
C ILE A 884 -21.50 6.77 4.55
N VAL A 885 -20.61 6.38 5.45
CA VAL A 885 -21.00 5.91 6.79
C VAL A 885 -20.84 7.03 7.80
N THR A 886 -21.97 7.60 8.21
CA THR A 886 -22.04 8.58 9.29
C THR A 886 -21.70 7.97 10.65
N LEU A 887 -21.13 8.81 11.51
CA LEU A 887 -20.95 8.55 12.95
C LEU A 887 -21.69 9.60 13.81
N ASP A 888 -22.45 10.53 13.20
CA ASP A 888 -23.19 11.54 13.94
C ASP A 888 -24.32 10.88 14.77
N PRO A 889 -24.46 11.20 16.08
CA PRO A 889 -25.46 10.55 16.91
C PRO A 889 -26.92 10.78 16.50
N ALA A 890 -27.27 11.92 15.88
CA ALA A 890 -28.64 12.22 15.44
C ALA A 890 -28.98 11.53 14.10
N GLU A 891 -28.02 11.44 13.18
CA GLU A 891 -28.15 10.61 11.98
C GLU A 891 -28.19 9.12 12.33
N LEU A 892 -27.37 8.66 13.29
CA LEU A 892 -27.41 7.30 13.83
C LEU A 892 -28.75 6.98 14.51
N TYR A 893 -29.34 7.93 15.25
CA TYR A 893 -30.70 7.79 15.78
C TYR A 893 -31.73 7.61 14.66
N THR A 894 -31.68 8.47 13.64
CA THR A 894 -32.57 8.37 12.48
C THR A 894 -32.39 7.03 11.75
N LYS A 895 -31.15 6.53 11.63
CA LYS A 895 -30.82 5.25 11.02
C LYS A 895 -31.39 4.06 11.82
N ILE A 896 -31.08 3.99 13.12
CA ILE A 896 -31.40 2.83 13.96
C ILE A 896 -32.87 2.83 14.40
N VAL A 897 -33.37 3.96 14.90
CA VAL A 897 -34.71 4.06 15.49
C VAL A 897 -35.78 4.29 14.43
N THR A 898 -35.59 5.29 13.55
CA THR A 898 -36.61 5.67 12.56
C THR A 898 -36.59 4.77 11.32
N ARG A 899 -35.43 4.48 10.74
CA ARG A 899 -35.29 3.65 9.53
C ARG A 899 -35.20 2.14 9.80
N ARG A 900 -35.11 1.70 11.07
CA ARG A 900 -34.92 0.28 11.47
C ARG A 900 -33.74 -0.39 10.75
N ARG A 901 -32.63 0.34 10.67
CA ARG A 901 -31.35 -0.14 10.12
C ARG A 901 -30.38 -0.48 11.24
N GLY A 902 -29.32 -1.20 10.89
CA GLY A 902 -28.24 -1.52 11.81
C GLY A 902 -26.99 -0.67 11.54
N GLY A 903 -25.83 -1.20 11.91
CA GLY A 903 -24.54 -0.68 11.47
C GLY A 903 -23.38 -1.60 11.82
N ARG A 904 -22.15 -1.13 11.64
CA ARG A 904 -20.92 -1.82 12.05
C ARG A 904 -20.59 -1.48 13.51
N CYS A 905 -19.40 -1.85 13.99
CA CYS A 905 -19.01 -1.71 15.39
C CYS A 905 -19.13 -0.28 15.94
N MET A 906 -18.59 0.71 15.23
CA MET A 906 -18.60 2.11 15.63
C MET A 906 -20.02 2.70 15.62
N GLU A 907 -20.82 2.37 14.61
CA GLU A 907 -22.19 2.88 14.46
C GLU A 907 -23.09 2.43 15.63
N ASN A 908 -23.08 1.13 15.98
CA ASN A 908 -23.89 0.64 17.10
C ASN A 908 -23.36 1.12 18.46
N ASN A 909 -22.03 1.10 18.67
CA ASN A 909 -21.46 1.46 19.97
C ASN A 909 -21.43 2.99 20.22
N ILE A 910 -21.33 3.85 19.20
CA ILE A 910 -21.57 5.31 19.37
C ILE A 910 -23.04 5.57 19.73
N PHE A 911 -23.97 4.94 19.01
CA PHE A 911 -25.41 5.09 19.28
C PHE A 911 -25.77 4.61 20.70
N LEU A 912 -25.36 3.38 21.07
CA LEU A 912 -25.59 2.83 22.41
C LEU A 912 -24.88 3.66 23.48
N GLY A 913 -23.64 4.08 23.25
CA GLY A 913 -22.89 4.93 24.17
C GLY A 913 -23.54 6.29 24.41
N THR A 914 -24.22 6.85 23.40
CA THR A 914 -25.02 8.07 23.54
C THR A 914 -26.30 7.80 24.34
N ALA A 915 -27.03 6.72 24.04
CA ALA A 915 -28.24 6.33 24.77
C ALA A 915 -27.97 6.01 26.25
N LEU A 916 -26.88 5.32 26.57
CA LEU A 916 -26.47 5.04 27.95
C LEU A 916 -26.10 6.33 28.70
N ARG A 917 -25.37 7.26 28.08
CA ARG A 917 -25.07 8.58 28.68
C ARG A 917 -26.32 9.44 28.89
N SER A 918 -27.38 9.27 28.10
CA SER A 918 -28.69 9.89 28.35
C SER A 918 -29.47 9.24 29.50
N LEU A 919 -29.17 7.99 29.84
CA LEU A 919 -29.76 7.27 30.97
C LEU A 919 -28.99 7.47 32.28
N GLY A 920 -27.94 8.31 32.29
CA GLY A 920 -27.13 8.63 33.48
C GLY A 920 -25.88 7.77 33.70
N TYR A 921 -25.69 6.72 32.90
CA TYR A 921 -24.48 5.89 32.95
C TYR A 921 -23.24 6.70 32.63
N GLU A 922 -22.15 6.43 33.36
CA GLU A 922 -20.82 6.91 33.02
C GLU A 922 -20.19 5.94 32.04
N VAL A 923 -19.90 6.43 30.82
CA VAL A 923 -19.46 5.61 29.69
C VAL A 923 -18.21 6.21 29.06
N ARG A 924 -17.19 5.38 28.89
CA ARG A 924 -15.95 5.67 28.15
C ARG A 924 -15.97 4.93 26.82
N ASN A 925 -15.65 5.62 25.73
CA ASN A 925 -15.46 4.97 24.43
C ASN A 925 -14.03 4.40 24.36
N CYS A 926 -13.84 3.13 23.96
CA CYS A 926 -12.51 2.51 23.84
C CYS A 926 -12.24 1.96 22.43
N GLY A 927 -10.99 2.07 21.97
CA GLY A 927 -10.50 1.45 20.74
C GLY A 927 -10.05 0.01 20.96
N GLY A 928 -10.33 -0.84 19.98
CA GLY A 928 -9.97 -2.26 19.98
C GLY A 928 -9.39 -2.74 18.65
N ARG A 929 -8.74 -3.90 18.70
CA ARG A 929 -8.12 -4.61 17.57
C ARG A 929 -8.75 -5.99 17.45
N VAL A 930 -9.37 -6.28 16.32
CA VAL A 930 -9.88 -7.64 16.04
C VAL A 930 -8.69 -8.60 15.91
N SER A 931 -8.84 -9.79 16.48
CA SER A 931 -7.91 -10.91 16.35
C SER A 931 -7.97 -11.50 14.94
N ARG A 932 -6.82 -11.87 14.37
CA ARG A 932 -6.76 -12.58 13.09
C ARG A 932 -7.29 -14.01 13.17
N ALA A 933 -7.51 -14.57 14.36
CA ALA A 933 -8.30 -15.77 14.53
C ALA A 933 -9.77 -15.59 14.11
N MET A 934 -10.30 -14.36 14.13
CA MET A 934 -11.64 -14.02 13.63
C MET A 934 -11.66 -13.70 12.12
N SER A 935 -10.52 -13.77 11.42
CA SER A 935 -10.44 -13.45 10.00
C SER A 935 -11.32 -14.39 9.16
N PRO A 936 -12.06 -13.88 8.16
CA PRO A 936 -12.88 -14.73 7.28
C PRO A 936 -12.02 -15.69 6.45
N TYR A 937 -10.78 -15.32 6.14
CA TYR A 937 -9.86 -16.07 5.29
C TYR A 937 -9.22 -17.24 6.09
N PRO A 938 -9.40 -18.52 5.68
CA PRO A 938 -8.85 -19.66 6.41
C PRO A 938 -7.35 -19.59 6.67
N GLU A 939 -6.57 -19.21 5.66
CA GLU A 939 -5.11 -19.09 5.78
C GLU A 939 -4.65 -18.01 6.75
N VAL A 940 -5.46 -16.97 7.00
CA VAL A 940 -5.13 -15.96 8.01
C VAL A 940 -5.39 -16.53 9.42
N ARG A 941 -6.46 -17.30 9.61
CA ARG A 941 -6.69 -18.02 10.88
C ARG A 941 -5.63 -19.10 11.13
N LYS A 942 -5.25 -19.85 10.10
CA LYS A 942 -4.23 -20.92 10.17
C LYS A 942 -2.85 -20.37 10.52
N ASN A 943 -2.41 -19.33 9.81
CA ASN A 943 -1.03 -18.87 9.86
C ASN A 943 -0.79 -17.64 10.76
N GLN A 944 -1.85 -16.96 11.23
CA GLN A 944 -1.73 -15.69 11.99
C GLN A 944 -2.69 -15.54 13.19
N SER A 945 -3.39 -16.60 13.62
CA SER A 945 -4.41 -16.54 14.70
C SER A 945 -3.93 -16.01 16.05
N ALA A 946 -2.63 -16.05 16.34
CA ALA A 946 -2.05 -15.46 17.55
C ALA A 946 -2.03 -13.92 17.54
N THR A 947 -2.20 -13.29 16.37
CA THR A 947 -1.99 -11.85 16.13
C THR A 947 -3.29 -11.07 15.96
N TYR A 948 -3.20 -9.75 16.06
CA TYR A 948 -4.30 -8.80 15.95
C TYR A 948 -4.08 -7.81 14.79
N ASP A 949 -5.16 -7.16 14.35
CA ASP A 949 -5.10 -6.11 13.34
C ASP A 949 -4.77 -4.72 13.91
N GLY A 950 -4.84 -3.70 13.06
CA GLY A 950 -4.84 -2.29 13.48
C GLY A 950 -6.07 -1.94 14.34
N TRP A 951 -6.15 -0.70 14.81
CA TRP A 951 -7.36 -0.20 15.48
C TRP A 951 -8.53 -0.22 14.47
N ASN A 952 -9.46 -1.15 14.67
CA ASN A 952 -10.56 -1.42 13.73
C ASN A 952 -11.88 -1.80 14.44
N HIS A 953 -11.87 -1.92 15.76
CA HIS A 953 -13.04 -2.19 16.59
C HIS A 953 -13.30 -1.07 17.59
N MET A 954 -14.57 -0.88 17.95
CA MET A 954 -14.99 0.02 19.03
C MET A 954 -15.76 -0.78 20.06
N LEU A 955 -15.52 -0.51 21.35
CA LEU A 955 -16.36 -0.97 22.45
C LEU A 955 -16.56 0.15 23.49
N LEU A 956 -17.42 -0.12 24.48
CA LEU A 956 -17.70 0.77 25.59
C LEU A 956 -17.17 0.17 26.90
N LEU A 957 -16.70 1.03 27.80
CA LEU A 957 -16.56 0.72 29.22
C LEU A 957 -17.60 1.54 30.01
N VAL A 958 -18.34 0.89 30.91
CA VAL A 958 -19.39 1.51 31.74
C VAL A 958 -19.02 1.36 33.21
N LEU A 959 -19.02 2.45 33.97
CA LEU A 959 -18.71 2.42 35.41
C LEU A 959 -19.95 2.12 36.25
N LEU A 960 -19.88 1.09 37.10
CA LEU A 960 -20.95 0.70 38.02
C LEU A 960 -20.37 0.46 39.43
N GLY A 961 -20.64 1.37 40.36
CA GLY A 961 -19.83 1.54 41.57
C GLY A 961 -18.38 1.81 41.19
N ASP A 962 -17.43 1.16 41.90
CA ASP A 962 -15.99 1.31 41.63
C ASP A 962 -15.46 0.33 40.55
N GLU A 963 -16.33 -0.29 39.74
CA GLU A 963 -15.95 -1.31 38.75
C GLU A 963 -16.39 -0.95 37.33
N TRP A 964 -15.45 -1.05 36.39
CA TRP A 964 -15.72 -0.93 34.96
C TRP A 964 -16.27 -2.24 34.39
N TYR A 965 -17.30 -2.15 33.57
CA TYR A 965 -17.87 -3.25 32.80
C TYR A 965 -17.66 -3.01 31.31
N GLY A 966 -17.15 -3.99 30.59
CA GLY A 966 -17.10 -3.97 29.13
C GLY A 966 -18.47 -4.26 28.51
N VAL A 967 -18.85 -3.42 27.55
CA VAL A 967 -20.10 -3.53 26.79
C VAL A 967 -19.78 -3.34 25.32
N ASP A 968 -20.19 -4.29 24.48
CA ASP A 968 -19.99 -4.26 23.05
C ASP A 968 -21.18 -4.92 22.35
N VAL A 969 -21.93 -4.12 21.59
CA VAL A 969 -23.03 -4.61 20.73
C VAL A 969 -22.63 -4.63 19.25
N GLY A 970 -21.36 -4.35 18.96
CA GLY A 970 -20.81 -4.03 17.65
C GLY A 970 -19.96 -5.11 17.00
N MET A 971 -19.71 -6.25 17.66
CA MET A 971 -18.92 -7.39 17.14
C MET A 971 -19.79 -8.50 16.49
N GLY A 972 -21.11 -8.30 16.40
CA GLY A 972 -22.04 -9.27 15.82
C GLY A 972 -22.03 -10.62 16.55
N SER A 973 -22.15 -11.72 15.81
CA SER A 973 -22.29 -13.07 16.39
C SER A 973 -21.06 -13.59 17.14
N MET A 974 -19.89 -12.99 16.94
CA MET A 974 -18.66 -13.31 17.68
C MET A 974 -18.49 -12.45 18.95
N GLY A 975 -19.34 -11.44 19.13
CA GLY A 975 -19.28 -10.50 20.25
C GLY A 975 -19.73 -11.08 21.59
N PRO A 976 -19.47 -10.35 22.69
CA PRO A 976 -20.11 -10.60 23.97
C PRO A 976 -21.60 -10.29 23.86
N ASN A 977 -22.44 -11.12 24.48
CA ASN A 977 -23.89 -10.96 24.52
C ASN A 977 -24.39 -10.43 25.87
N LEU A 978 -23.46 -10.01 26.73
CA LEU A 978 -23.68 -9.55 28.11
C LEU A 978 -22.58 -8.56 28.53
N PRO A 979 -22.88 -7.56 29.38
CA PRO A 979 -21.89 -6.77 30.09
C PRO A 979 -21.02 -7.64 31.01
N PHE A 980 -19.70 -7.56 30.86
CA PHE A 980 -18.73 -8.32 31.67
C PHE A 980 -17.91 -7.38 32.58
N PRO A 981 -17.61 -7.75 33.84
CA PRO A 981 -16.71 -6.97 34.68
C PRO A 981 -15.28 -7.00 34.13
N LEU A 982 -14.54 -5.90 34.27
CA LEU A 982 -13.18 -5.75 33.76
C LEU A 982 -12.14 -6.32 34.75
N GLN A 983 -12.28 -7.63 35.04
CA GLN A 983 -11.42 -8.39 35.95
C GLN A 983 -10.48 -9.32 35.18
N ASP A 984 -9.25 -9.47 35.66
CA ASP A 984 -8.23 -10.35 35.04
C ASP A 984 -8.50 -11.81 35.38
N GLY A 985 -8.69 -12.65 34.35
CA GLY A 985 -9.06 -14.07 34.51
C GLY A 985 -10.56 -14.32 34.68
N PHE A 986 -11.44 -13.32 34.43
CA PHE A 986 -12.89 -13.53 34.49
C PHE A 986 -13.36 -14.45 33.34
N GLU A 987 -13.84 -15.65 33.69
CA GLU A 987 -14.51 -16.59 32.79
C GLU A 987 -16.02 -16.63 33.10
N THR A 988 -16.87 -16.71 32.06
CA THR A 988 -18.31 -16.96 32.24
C THR A 988 -18.97 -17.59 31.01
N LEU A 989 -20.15 -18.18 31.21
CA LEU A 989 -20.99 -18.70 30.14
C LEU A 989 -21.58 -17.54 29.33
N SER A 990 -21.43 -17.60 28.00
CA SER A 990 -21.94 -16.60 27.07
C SER A 990 -23.22 -17.09 26.38
N ILE A 991 -23.13 -18.18 25.60
CA ILE A 991 -24.26 -18.78 24.85
C ILE A 991 -24.02 -20.29 24.86
N ALA A 992 -24.67 -21.04 25.74
CA ALA A 992 -24.33 -22.45 26.00
C ALA A 992 -24.19 -23.29 24.71
N PRO A 993 -23.06 -24.02 24.51
CA PRO A 993 -21.95 -24.27 25.45
C PRO A 993 -20.82 -23.22 25.45
N ARG A 994 -20.91 -22.17 24.62
CA ARG A 994 -19.87 -21.14 24.44
C ARG A 994 -19.60 -20.34 25.73
N GLU A 995 -18.37 -20.39 26.20
CA GLU A 995 -17.83 -19.56 27.28
C GLU A 995 -16.97 -18.40 26.73
N ILE A 996 -16.76 -17.38 27.56
CA ILE A 996 -15.91 -16.22 27.28
C ILE A 996 -14.91 -15.99 28.42
N ARG A 997 -13.77 -15.37 28.09
CA ARG A 997 -12.76 -14.95 29.08
C ARG A 997 -12.26 -13.54 28.83
N ILE A 998 -12.04 -12.81 29.93
CA ILE A 998 -11.33 -11.53 29.97
C ILE A 998 -9.99 -11.73 30.69
N GLN A 999 -8.89 -11.26 30.08
CA GLN A 999 -7.56 -11.30 30.71
C GLN A 999 -6.67 -10.12 30.31
N LYS A 1000 -5.81 -9.65 31.21
CA LYS A 1000 -4.92 -8.49 31.06
C LYS A 1000 -3.48 -8.91 30.76
N ARG A 1001 -3.28 -9.47 29.57
CA ARG A 1001 -2.00 -10.00 29.06
C ARG A 1001 -1.31 -9.05 28.08
N SER A 1002 -0.03 -9.25 27.81
CA SER A 1002 0.59 -8.66 26.60
C SER A 1002 0.20 -9.51 25.38
N ILE A 1003 0.09 -8.87 24.21
CA ILE A 1003 -0.21 -9.54 22.94
C ILE A 1003 1.04 -10.18 22.32
N SER A 1004 0.88 -11.13 21.40
CA SER A 1004 2.00 -11.92 20.84
C SER A 1004 3.05 -11.07 20.11
N GLU A 1005 2.62 -9.94 19.57
CA GLU A 1005 3.39 -9.00 18.75
C GLU A 1005 4.16 -7.95 19.59
N THR A 1006 4.25 -8.17 20.90
CA THR A 1006 5.03 -7.31 21.79
C THR A 1006 6.53 -7.41 21.50
N TYR A 1007 7.21 -6.28 21.40
CA TYR A 1007 8.68 -6.23 21.28
C TYR A 1007 9.40 -6.48 22.62
N ALA A 1008 8.66 -6.67 23.71
CA ALA A 1008 9.25 -6.94 25.02
C ALA A 1008 9.76 -8.39 25.10
N THR A 1009 11.07 -8.54 25.31
CA THR A 1009 11.73 -9.85 25.50
C THR A 1009 11.34 -10.55 26.80
N ASP A 1010 10.65 -9.84 27.70
CA ASP A 1010 10.06 -10.35 28.93
C ASP A 1010 8.55 -10.01 28.90
N PRO A 1011 7.64 -10.99 28.99
CA PRO A 1011 6.20 -10.76 28.98
C PRO A 1011 5.67 -9.85 30.11
N SER A 1012 6.43 -9.69 31.20
CA SER A 1012 6.08 -8.77 32.30
C SER A 1012 6.38 -7.30 31.97
N HIS A 1013 7.34 -7.04 31.08
CA HIS A 1013 7.67 -5.71 30.55
C HIS A 1013 6.82 -5.32 29.33
N GLY A 1014 6.09 -6.26 28.73
CA GLY A 1014 5.20 -5.99 27.61
C GLY A 1014 3.98 -5.18 28.01
N THR A 1015 3.58 -4.19 27.19
CA THR A 1015 2.33 -3.46 27.37
C THR A 1015 1.17 -4.44 27.46
N LYS A 1016 0.43 -4.41 28.57
CA LYS A 1016 -0.73 -5.28 28.79
C LYS A 1016 -2.00 -4.66 28.20
N MET A 1017 -2.77 -5.45 27.48
CA MET A 1017 -4.07 -5.11 26.94
C MET A 1017 -5.12 -6.08 27.49
N TRP A 1018 -6.36 -5.63 27.57
CA TRP A 1018 -7.49 -6.51 27.86
C TRP A 1018 -7.81 -7.32 26.62
N CYS A 1019 -7.75 -8.64 26.73
CA CYS A 1019 -8.09 -9.58 25.66
C CYS A 1019 -9.43 -10.24 26.00
N TYR A 1020 -10.36 -10.19 25.04
CA TYR A 1020 -11.59 -10.97 25.04
C TYR A 1020 -11.35 -12.23 24.20
N ASP A 1021 -11.34 -13.37 24.86
CA ASP A 1021 -11.22 -14.70 24.25
C ASP A 1021 -12.56 -15.45 24.35
N VAL A 1022 -12.78 -16.43 23.47
CA VAL A 1022 -13.98 -17.28 23.43
C VAL A 1022 -13.59 -18.76 23.39
N CYS A 1023 -14.30 -19.61 24.11
CA CYS A 1023 -14.20 -21.07 24.04
C CYS A 1023 -15.55 -21.61 23.55
N TYR A 1024 -15.62 -22.07 22.31
CA TYR A 1024 -16.89 -22.51 21.70
C TYR A 1024 -17.40 -23.82 22.29
N ASN A 1025 -16.50 -24.79 22.50
CA ASN A 1025 -16.80 -26.13 23.01
C ASN A 1025 -15.87 -26.43 24.21
N PRO A 1026 -16.19 -26.00 25.44
CA PRO A 1026 -15.44 -26.40 26.63
C PRO A 1026 -15.65 -27.90 26.90
N ALA A 1027 -14.56 -28.69 26.87
CA ALA A 1027 -14.57 -30.06 27.38
C ALA A 1027 -14.20 -30.06 28.87
N GLU A 1028 -14.62 -31.08 29.63
CA GLU A 1028 -14.42 -31.13 31.10
C GLU A 1028 -12.95 -31.02 31.54
N ASN A 1029 -12.01 -31.43 30.68
CA ASN A 1029 -10.58 -31.46 30.98
C ASN A 1029 -9.72 -30.51 30.11
N GLU A 1030 -10.28 -29.87 29.08
CA GLU A 1030 -9.52 -28.97 28.17
C GLU A 1030 -10.41 -27.88 27.55
N LYS A 1031 -10.01 -26.61 27.71
CA LYS A 1031 -10.69 -25.43 27.13
C LYS A 1031 -9.81 -24.76 26.07
N ILE A 1032 -10.21 -24.84 24.81
CA ILE A 1032 -9.50 -24.22 23.69
C ILE A 1032 -9.96 -22.76 23.52
N TRP A 1033 -9.17 -21.83 24.05
CA TRP A 1033 -9.45 -20.40 24.03
C TRP A 1033 -8.97 -19.70 22.76
N THR A 1034 -9.92 -19.19 21.96
CA THR A 1034 -9.66 -18.43 20.74
C THR A 1034 -9.72 -16.92 21.02
N PRO A 1035 -8.66 -16.13 20.75
CA PRO A 1035 -8.73 -14.68 20.93
C PRO A 1035 -9.68 -14.04 19.90
N VAL A 1036 -10.55 -13.12 20.34
CA VAL A 1036 -11.53 -12.44 19.48
C VAL A 1036 -11.14 -10.98 19.23
N TYR A 1037 -10.80 -10.22 20.28
CA TYR A 1037 -10.23 -8.88 20.17
C TYR A 1037 -9.40 -8.50 21.40
N CYS A 1038 -8.54 -7.47 21.28
CA CYS A 1038 -7.88 -6.83 22.41
C CYS A 1038 -8.10 -5.31 22.44
N PHE A 1039 -8.02 -4.68 23.61
CA PHE A 1039 -8.29 -3.25 23.81
C PHE A 1039 -7.53 -2.66 25.02
N THR A 1040 -7.54 -1.33 25.09
CA THR A 1040 -6.96 -0.53 26.19
C THR A 1040 -8.06 0.22 26.94
N GLU A 1041 -7.81 0.56 28.21
CA GLU A 1041 -8.70 1.43 29.03
C GLU A 1041 -8.67 2.92 28.60
N THR A 1042 -7.75 3.28 27.70
CA THR A 1042 -7.62 4.61 27.11
C THR A 1042 -8.89 5.03 26.38
N GLU A 1043 -9.40 6.23 26.68
CA GLU A 1043 -10.54 6.80 25.95
C GLU A 1043 -10.14 7.18 24.52
N PHE A 1044 -10.98 6.81 23.55
CA PHE A 1044 -10.88 7.21 22.16
C PHE A 1044 -11.96 8.26 21.86
N LEU A 1045 -11.59 9.31 21.14
CA LEU A 1045 -12.43 10.46 20.82
C LEU A 1045 -13.12 10.28 19.45
N PRO A 1046 -14.13 11.10 19.08
CA PRO A 1046 -14.81 10.97 17.79
C PRO A 1046 -13.86 11.03 16.57
N GLN A 1047 -12.77 11.80 16.67
CA GLN A 1047 -11.72 11.88 15.64
C GLN A 1047 -11.01 10.54 15.41
N ASP A 1048 -10.76 9.75 16.47
CA ASP A 1048 -10.13 8.44 16.32
C ASP A 1048 -11.07 7.47 15.58
N TYR A 1049 -12.37 7.54 15.90
CA TYR A 1049 -13.38 6.72 15.22
C TYR A 1049 -13.67 7.16 13.79
N GLU A 1050 -13.49 8.43 13.43
CA GLU A 1050 -13.52 8.90 12.04
C GLU A 1050 -12.47 8.15 11.20
N VAL A 1051 -11.21 8.13 11.66
CA VAL A 1051 -10.11 7.42 10.98
C VAL A 1051 -10.35 5.91 10.93
N MET A 1052 -10.80 5.30 12.03
CA MET A 1052 -11.12 3.87 12.08
C MET A 1052 -12.32 3.50 11.20
N SER A 1053 -13.34 4.35 11.13
CA SER A 1053 -14.52 4.15 10.30
C SER A 1053 -14.16 4.28 8.83
N TRP A 1054 -13.36 5.29 8.46
CA TRP A 1054 -12.85 5.50 7.10
C TRP A 1054 -12.06 4.27 6.62
N PHE A 1055 -11.08 3.78 7.40
CA PHE A 1055 -10.35 2.57 7.02
C PHE A 1055 -11.29 1.37 6.84
N THR A 1056 -12.26 1.17 7.74
CA THR A 1056 -13.18 0.04 7.65
C THR A 1056 -14.25 0.19 6.58
N SER A 1057 -14.55 1.40 6.08
CA SER A 1057 -15.59 1.71 5.08
C SER A 1057 -15.06 1.91 3.66
N THR A 1058 -13.83 2.42 3.48
CA THR A 1058 -13.28 2.73 2.15
C THR A 1058 -12.20 1.76 1.70
N ASN A 1059 -11.40 1.19 2.61
CA ASN A 1059 -10.20 0.46 2.23
C ASN A 1059 -10.54 -0.85 1.47
N PRO A 1060 -9.99 -1.11 0.27
CA PRO A 1060 -10.29 -2.33 -0.49
C PRO A 1060 -9.75 -3.63 0.14
N ARG A 1061 -8.88 -3.58 1.15
CA ARG A 1061 -8.49 -4.75 1.97
C ARG A 1061 -9.49 -5.04 3.11
N SER A 1062 -10.41 -4.12 3.43
CA SER A 1062 -11.44 -4.31 4.48
C SER A 1062 -12.37 -5.48 4.18
N PHE A 1063 -12.78 -6.20 5.23
CA PHE A 1063 -13.83 -7.22 5.15
C PHE A 1063 -15.16 -6.60 4.66
N PHE A 1064 -15.49 -5.42 5.19
CA PHE A 1064 -16.80 -4.80 5.00
C PHE A 1064 -17.00 -4.23 3.59
N THR A 1065 -15.95 -3.87 2.87
CA THR A 1065 -16.03 -3.38 1.48
C THR A 1065 -16.20 -4.51 0.46
N ARG A 1066 -15.87 -5.75 0.84
CA ARG A 1066 -15.90 -6.93 -0.05
C ARG A 1066 -17.16 -7.77 0.05
N TYR A 1067 -17.69 -7.96 1.25
CA TYR A 1067 -18.75 -8.94 1.50
C TYR A 1067 -19.92 -8.34 2.26
N ILE A 1068 -21.14 -8.55 1.75
CA ILE A 1068 -22.38 -8.24 2.47
C ILE A 1068 -22.51 -9.19 3.67
N THR A 1069 -22.73 -8.60 4.85
CA THR A 1069 -23.04 -9.30 6.09
C THR A 1069 -24.20 -8.61 6.82
N CYS A 1070 -25.07 -9.41 7.42
CA CYS A 1070 -26.12 -8.94 8.32
C CYS A 1070 -26.31 -9.98 9.43
N THR A 1071 -26.28 -9.57 10.69
CA THR A 1071 -26.31 -10.49 11.85
C THR A 1071 -27.20 -9.96 12.95
N LYS A 1072 -28.02 -10.84 13.55
CA LYS A 1072 -28.75 -10.56 14.79
C LYS A 1072 -28.69 -11.76 15.73
N MET A 1073 -28.77 -11.51 17.04
CA MET A 1073 -28.82 -12.55 18.06
C MET A 1073 -30.24 -13.11 18.22
N ILE A 1074 -30.34 -14.37 18.64
CA ILE A 1074 -31.60 -15.09 18.88
C ILE A 1074 -31.78 -15.25 20.39
N MET A 1075 -32.96 -14.90 20.91
CA MET A 1075 -33.35 -15.22 22.29
C MET A 1075 -34.18 -16.51 22.35
N ASP A 1076 -34.24 -17.08 23.55
CA ASP A 1076 -35.26 -18.04 23.97
C ASP A 1076 -36.69 -17.48 23.85
N GLU A 1077 -37.67 -18.37 23.99
CA GLU A 1077 -39.10 -18.03 23.86
C GLU A 1077 -39.56 -17.03 24.94
N ASP A 1078 -39.04 -17.17 26.16
CA ASP A 1078 -39.27 -16.29 27.32
C ASP A 1078 -38.53 -14.93 27.21
N LYS A 1079 -37.51 -14.83 26.35
CA LYS A 1079 -36.67 -13.63 26.10
C LYS A 1079 -35.77 -13.26 27.29
N GLU A 1080 -35.33 -14.25 28.05
CA GLU A 1080 -34.39 -14.12 29.16
C GLU A 1080 -32.94 -14.37 28.79
N VAL A 1081 -32.65 -15.19 27.77
CA VAL A 1081 -31.27 -15.53 27.39
C VAL A 1081 -31.08 -15.53 25.87
N ILE A 1082 -29.87 -15.19 25.43
CA ILE A 1082 -29.49 -15.35 24.03
C ILE A 1082 -28.98 -16.79 23.83
N ILE A 1083 -29.66 -17.52 22.95
CA ILE A 1083 -29.39 -18.94 22.65
C ILE A 1083 -28.61 -19.15 21.35
N GLY A 1084 -28.46 -18.11 20.53
CA GLY A 1084 -27.86 -18.24 19.21
C GLY A 1084 -27.82 -16.97 18.38
N ASN A 1085 -27.62 -17.12 17.06
CA ASN A 1085 -27.63 -16.02 16.09
C ASN A 1085 -28.12 -16.44 14.70
N LEU A 1086 -28.66 -15.48 13.96
CA LEU A 1086 -28.85 -15.53 12.51
C LEU A 1086 -27.77 -14.66 11.87
N THR A 1087 -27.00 -15.22 10.93
CA THR A 1087 -25.97 -14.52 10.16
C THR A 1087 -26.21 -14.75 8.66
N LEU A 1088 -26.52 -13.68 7.92
CA LEU A 1088 -26.38 -13.61 6.47
C LEU A 1088 -24.91 -13.32 6.14
N PHE A 1089 -24.32 -14.14 5.28
CA PHE A 1089 -23.03 -13.87 4.65
C PHE A 1089 -23.12 -14.11 3.14
N LYS A 1090 -22.83 -13.07 2.34
CA LYS A 1090 -23.01 -13.04 0.87
C LYS A 1090 -24.45 -13.35 0.43
N ASP A 1091 -24.73 -14.63 0.21
CA ASP A 1091 -25.94 -15.22 -0.36
C ASP A 1091 -26.67 -16.15 0.62
N THR A 1092 -26.03 -16.50 1.73
CA THR A 1092 -26.45 -17.60 2.60
C THR A 1092 -26.77 -17.11 4.01
N VAL A 1093 -28.00 -17.36 4.46
CA VAL A 1093 -28.41 -17.20 5.86
C VAL A 1093 -28.14 -18.49 6.61
N ARG A 1094 -27.36 -18.40 7.70
CA ARG A 1094 -27.13 -19.50 8.63
C ARG A 1094 -27.67 -19.14 10.01
N GLU A 1095 -28.32 -20.10 10.63
CA GLU A 1095 -28.67 -20.08 12.05
C GLU A 1095 -27.62 -20.88 12.82
N THR A 1096 -27.28 -20.41 14.02
CA THR A 1096 -26.46 -21.17 14.98
C THR A 1096 -27.14 -21.10 16.34
N ILE A 1097 -27.50 -22.24 16.93
CA ILE A 1097 -28.09 -22.37 18.28
C ILE A 1097 -27.13 -23.23 19.09
N GLY A 1098 -26.48 -22.66 20.12
CA GLY A 1098 -25.37 -23.31 20.81
C GLY A 1098 -24.28 -23.79 19.82
N SER A 1099 -24.03 -25.09 19.77
CA SER A 1099 -23.13 -25.76 18.81
C SER A 1099 -23.73 -25.93 17.41
N ASP A 1100 -25.05 -25.99 17.30
CA ASP A 1100 -25.74 -26.53 16.13
C ASP A 1100 -25.93 -25.46 15.06
N ARG A 1101 -25.40 -25.74 13.87
CA ARG A 1101 -25.35 -24.77 12.76
C ARG A 1101 -26.05 -25.30 11.52
N LYS A 1102 -27.10 -24.60 11.07
CA LYS A 1102 -27.87 -24.96 9.87
C LYS A 1102 -27.95 -23.81 8.87
N VAL A 1103 -28.03 -24.13 7.58
CA VAL A 1103 -28.42 -23.16 6.55
C VAL A 1103 -29.94 -23.00 6.61
N VAL A 1104 -30.43 -21.77 6.72
CA VAL A 1104 -31.88 -21.46 6.78
C VAL A 1104 -32.42 -21.18 5.38
N LYS A 1105 -31.70 -20.38 4.61
CA LYS A 1105 -32.02 -20.02 3.22
C LYS A 1105 -30.72 -19.66 2.50
N LYS A 1106 -30.63 -20.05 1.23
CA LYS A 1106 -29.70 -19.49 0.26
C LYS A 1106 -30.52 -18.68 -0.74
N PHE A 1107 -30.06 -17.49 -1.06
CA PHE A 1107 -30.67 -16.61 -2.06
C PHE A 1107 -30.03 -16.84 -3.42
N GLU A 1108 -30.86 -17.05 -4.44
CA GLU A 1108 -30.38 -17.23 -5.82
C GLU A 1108 -30.41 -15.91 -6.59
N THR A 1109 -31.35 -15.00 -6.29
CA THR A 1109 -31.43 -13.65 -6.89
C THR A 1109 -31.22 -12.54 -5.88
N GLU A 1110 -31.03 -11.32 -6.38
CA GLU A 1110 -30.89 -10.13 -5.51
C GLU A 1110 -32.20 -9.79 -4.82
N GLU A 1111 -33.29 -9.96 -5.53
CA GLU A 1111 -34.65 -9.71 -5.07
C GLU A 1111 -34.99 -10.64 -3.90
N GLU A 1112 -34.65 -11.94 -3.99
CA GLU A 1112 -34.75 -12.87 -2.85
C GLU A 1112 -33.91 -12.43 -1.65
N ARG A 1113 -32.70 -11.88 -1.87
CA ARG A 1113 -31.84 -11.40 -0.78
C ARG A 1113 -32.41 -10.15 -0.10
N ILE A 1114 -33.00 -9.24 -0.88
CA ILE A 1114 -33.67 -8.04 -0.37
C ILE A 1114 -34.93 -8.41 0.42
N GLU A 1115 -35.75 -9.33 -0.09
CA GLU A 1115 -36.89 -9.91 0.65
C GLU A 1115 -36.43 -10.61 1.94
N GLY A 1116 -35.30 -11.32 1.88
CA GLY A 1116 -34.66 -11.95 3.04
C GLY A 1116 -34.17 -10.96 4.10
N LEU A 1117 -33.63 -9.81 3.70
CA LEU A 1117 -33.25 -8.73 4.63
C LEU A 1117 -34.46 -8.20 5.41
N VAL A 1118 -35.59 -7.99 4.73
CA VAL A 1118 -36.85 -7.57 5.36
C VAL A 1118 -37.39 -8.69 6.27
N GLY A 1119 -37.66 -9.87 5.72
CA GLY A 1119 -38.38 -10.94 6.40
C GLY A 1119 -37.59 -11.64 7.51
N ILE A 1120 -36.27 -11.71 7.41
CA ILE A 1120 -35.41 -12.40 8.40
C ILE A 1120 -34.74 -11.40 9.35
N PHE A 1121 -34.32 -10.23 8.87
CA PHE A 1121 -33.51 -9.29 9.66
C PHE A 1121 -34.24 -8.03 10.13
N ASP A 1122 -35.52 -7.81 9.77
CA ASP A 1122 -36.29 -6.58 10.07
C ASP A 1122 -35.71 -5.34 9.34
N VAL A 1123 -34.85 -5.55 8.34
CA VAL A 1123 -34.07 -4.52 7.63
C VAL A 1123 -34.75 -4.10 6.34
N ASN A 1124 -35.17 -2.84 6.27
CA ASN A 1124 -35.83 -2.26 5.11
C ASN A 1124 -34.89 -1.35 4.33
N LEU A 1125 -34.73 -1.61 3.03
CA LEU A 1125 -34.02 -0.75 2.08
C LEU A 1125 -35.00 0.16 1.33
N THR A 1126 -34.60 1.40 1.02
CA THR A 1126 -35.37 2.29 0.14
C THR A 1126 -35.33 1.81 -1.32
N GLU A 1127 -36.24 2.28 -2.17
CA GLU A 1127 -36.18 1.96 -3.61
C GLU A 1127 -34.89 2.46 -4.28
N GLU A 1128 -34.31 3.55 -3.79
CA GLU A 1128 -32.99 4.02 -4.22
C GLU A 1128 -31.88 3.06 -3.78
N GLU A 1129 -31.89 2.60 -2.53
CA GLU A 1129 -30.89 1.65 -2.01
C GLU A 1129 -30.95 0.30 -2.74
N LYS A 1130 -32.16 -0.24 -2.95
CA LYS A 1130 -32.38 -1.49 -3.71
C LYS A 1130 -31.81 -1.41 -5.12
N ASN A 1131 -31.91 -0.25 -5.77
CA ASN A 1131 -31.43 -0.06 -7.13
C ASN A 1131 -29.94 0.27 -7.23
N SER A 1132 -29.32 0.79 -6.16
CA SER A 1132 -27.94 1.29 -6.16
C SER A 1132 -26.85 0.21 -6.15
N LEU A 1133 -27.19 -1.06 -5.85
CA LEU A 1133 -26.24 -2.17 -5.97
C LEU A 1133 -25.93 -2.43 -7.47
N PRO A 1134 -24.65 -2.28 -7.91
CA PRO A 1134 -24.28 -2.45 -9.32
C PRO A 1134 -24.63 -3.84 -9.85
N GLN A 1135 -25.04 -3.91 -11.12
CA GLN A 1135 -25.58 -5.13 -11.74
C GLN A 1135 -24.62 -6.33 -11.62
N GLU A 1136 -23.33 -6.11 -11.81
CA GLU A 1136 -22.22 -7.06 -11.63
C GLU A 1136 -22.06 -7.65 -10.21
N LYS A 1137 -22.70 -7.04 -9.20
CA LYS A 1137 -22.68 -7.46 -7.78
C LYS A 1137 -24.02 -8.05 -7.31
N ARG A 1138 -25.04 -8.04 -8.17
CA ARG A 1138 -26.36 -8.62 -7.87
C ARG A 1138 -26.31 -10.13 -7.95
N LEU A 1139 -27.01 -10.82 -7.06
CA LEU A 1139 -27.18 -12.26 -7.14
C LEU A 1139 -28.08 -12.65 -8.34
N GLY A 1140 -27.85 -13.83 -8.90
CA GLY A 1140 -28.69 -14.44 -9.93
C GLY A 1140 -28.45 -13.98 -11.36
N GLN A 1141 -27.66 -12.93 -11.59
CA GLN A 1141 -27.35 -12.47 -12.94
C GLN A 1141 -26.07 -13.13 -13.47
N SER A 1142 -26.23 -14.01 -14.47
CA SER A 1142 -25.10 -14.41 -15.31
C SER A 1142 -24.45 -13.18 -15.94
N LYS A 1143 -23.12 -13.16 -15.97
CA LYS A 1143 -22.39 -12.21 -16.82
C LYS A 1143 -22.68 -12.56 -18.28
N VAL A 1144 -23.35 -11.63 -18.97
CA VAL A 1144 -23.60 -11.63 -20.41
C VAL A 1144 -22.56 -10.72 -21.06
#